data_AF-A0A137RLA6-F1
#
_entry.id   AF-A0A137RLA6-F1
#
_cell.length_a   1.000
_cell.length_b   1.000
_cell.length_c   1.000
_cell.angle_alpha   90.00
_cell.angle_beta   90.00
_cell.angle_gamma   90.00
#
_symmetry.space_group_name_H-M   'P 1'
#
loop_
_entity.id
_entity.type
_entity.pdbx_description
1 polymer ?
#
loop_
_entity_poly.entity_id
_entity_poly.type
_entity_poly.pdbx_seq_one_letter_code
_entity_poly.pdbx_strand_id
1 'polypeptide(L)'
;MIFKKFYFIFFTAFFISSCATYAPQFKDKDAMPLYPSQKKIEKTFYLVGDAGLSPMGGMSDALATFNNYLKNEKTKGNYTIYLGDNIYPSGMDPEGHPRRKESENMIDAQYKAVRDYKGQTIFIPGNHEWYNDGVIGVAREENYVEALFPDQDAFRPSNGCPLESVAVSKNIQLLIIDTQWYLEDWNANPTINENCDIKTREKFFIELALELEKNQNKTIVFAMHHPMFTNGNHGGYFALEKHLYPLQKKIPMPLLSSLVVQVRSQGGVSVQDRYNELYNNLMNRLQELVKNNKRLVFVSGHDHNLQYIEKDGLKQIVSGGGAKESYAALGKDGFFSTGMQGFAVLDVFEDGSSWVRYFVKGENFQPKMLFQKEVIPAPIKRDISELPEIFPQQYTVPIFKQDSINEALFFKTVWGAKYKEAYSTPVTAQVASLDTLYGGLKVIQENKGMDYNSLLLEDKNGNQYRMRAMGKNALQISRKLIFEDTEDKPTDTEKSDVPSVKGQNTNFYTASHPYAIMAIPDMARAINIFYTTPQLYYVPKQKSLEGYNDRFGNDLYLISIEPSEKSEGEGLFKYPDDVETTDDILIKLRKTGNVQVDEENYIKSRLFDMLIGDWDREPNHWQWAEYYNRYKKNVYVPIPNNRDNAFSSFEGNIFDYTRSLFNGSLQTHVYGENLNDLEWFNKEGVILDRALLKNSGRAQWKYLAESIQDSITDAVIEMAFNNIPPEVQDEALEDIKQKLKERKKNLVTIADNYYSYLSTLQTIVGTDYDDLFEITRLPDGKTLVRSFTTINGIKSDTIIDRTFSRNDTKEIWIYGLNGNDRFIVNGAGDDLIFLRIIGGRDKDNFSLKKGRRLKVYDYESMPNVIEEKKGGSIRYTDIYNLNTYDYRKQIDRSQGLVSAIGYNPDDGFRAALQYAYRVDNFQRNPFSQKHIVSLAYFTDINSFELSYSGEFANIKDDLNLSFGARLTSPNYKVNFFGFGNETQNLQDENGYDYNRVDVQHISGNIGLLRNSNFGSFFKLQTTFDAYEVGNSPTNFISEATVENKGETSYFGTLEGIYNYRSFDDPQNPTIGMMFDLNAGVTDNLEDMDEVFGFLKTRLGFYNTLVKNRTLVLKTNINYQLNMGQKYQFYQAANLGGDNGLRGYREQRFTGKSFLVGSADLRYSFPMFKVGLLPFQIGIYGGADLGRVWLADDSSNKWHNSRGGGFWINGPGGANVNLSLFNSTEGTRLSFGLGFDF
;
A
#
# COMPACT_ATOMS: atom_id res chain seq x y z
N MET A 1 51.90 -11.97 17.84
CA MET A 1 51.47 -12.85 16.72
C MET A 1 50.38 -13.86 17.12
N ILE A 2 50.39 -14.38 18.35
CA ILE A 2 49.36 -15.31 18.89
C ILE A 2 47.95 -14.65 18.99
N PHE A 3 47.88 -13.38 19.39
CA PHE A 3 46.61 -12.63 19.47
C PHE A 3 45.88 -12.46 18.11
N LYS A 4 46.61 -12.34 16.98
CA LYS A 4 45.99 -12.24 15.64
C LYS A 4 45.35 -13.57 15.20
N LYS A 5 45.93 -14.71 15.58
CA LYS A 5 45.36 -16.04 15.29
C LYS A 5 44.10 -16.30 16.12
N PHE A 6 44.04 -15.81 17.37
CA PHE A 6 42.87 -15.97 18.21
C PHE A 6 41.67 -15.18 17.68
N TYR A 7 41.86 -13.93 17.24
CA TYR A 7 40.80 -13.16 16.58
C TYR A 7 40.34 -13.81 15.29
N PHE A 8 41.25 -14.34 14.46
CA PHE A 8 40.86 -15.01 13.21
C PHE A 8 40.07 -16.31 13.47
N ILE A 9 40.49 -17.13 14.44
CA ILE A 9 39.78 -18.35 14.83
C ILE A 9 38.44 -18.01 15.49
N PHE A 10 38.37 -16.99 16.34
CA PHE A 10 37.12 -16.54 16.97
C PHE A 10 36.16 -15.94 15.93
N PHE A 11 36.66 -15.14 14.98
CA PHE A 11 35.89 -14.65 13.84
C PHE A 11 35.36 -15.80 12.97
N THR A 12 36.21 -16.79 12.68
CA THR A 12 35.83 -17.93 11.82
C THR A 12 34.83 -18.85 12.54
N ALA A 13 34.98 -19.08 13.85
CA ALA A 13 34.03 -19.84 14.66
C ALA A 13 32.68 -19.13 14.80
N PHE A 14 32.67 -17.79 14.88
CA PHE A 14 31.42 -17.01 14.90
C PHE A 14 30.65 -17.14 13.58
N PHE A 15 31.33 -17.12 12.44
CA PHE A 15 30.72 -17.28 11.11
C PHE A 15 30.12 -18.67 10.86
N ILE A 16 30.64 -19.73 11.49
CA ILE A 16 30.18 -21.11 11.22
C ILE A 16 28.86 -21.45 11.95
N SER A 17 28.52 -20.75 13.05
CA SER A 17 27.37 -21.10 13.91
C SER A 17 26.00 -20.61 13.44
N SER A 18 25.92 -19.90 12.30
CA SER A 18 24.67 -19.29 11.80
C SER A 18 24.36 -19.60 10.32
N CYS A 19 25.06 -20.54 9.69
CA CYS A 19 24.87 -20.88 8.28
C CYS A 19 23.61 -21.73 8.04
N ALA A 20 22.93 -21.50 6.91
CA ALA A 20 21.85 -22.36 6.46
C ALA A 20 22.36 -23.80 6.19
N THR A 21 21.57 -24.80 6.53
CA THR A 21 21.92 -26.23 6.43
C THR A 21 20.70 -27.06 6.00
N TYR A 22 20.92 -28.29 5.53
CA TYR A 22 19.85 -29.27 5.33
C TYR A 22 19.36 -29.87 6.65
N ALA A 23 20.25 -29.94 7.66
CA ALA A 23 19.96 -30.61 8.92
C ALA A 23 18.83 -29.91 9.71
N PRO A 24 17.98 -30.67 10.42
CA PRO A 24 16.95 -30.09 11.28
C PRO A 24 17.54 -29.21 12.40
N GLN A 25 16.95 -28.04 12.56
CA GLN A 25 17.25 -27.05 13.59
C GLN A 25 16.00 -26.76 14.41
N PHE A 26 16.19 -26.60 15.73
CA PHE A 26 15.12 -26.37 16.70
C PHE A 26 15.52 -25.22 17.62
N LYS A 27 14.57 -24.35 17.95
CA LYS A 27 14.78 -23.27 18.93
C LYS A 27 15.04 -23.80 20.33
N ASP A 28 14.32 -24.85 20.70
CA ASP A 28 14.54 -25.64 21.90
C ASP A 28 14.52 -27.12 21.49
N LYS A 29 15.69 -27.77 21.58
CA LYS A 29 15.86 -29.17 21.18
C LYS A 29 15.27 -30.15 22.20
N ASP A 30 15.14 -29.72 23.45
CA ASP A 30 14.70 -30.56 24.57
C ASP A 30 13.19 -30.38 24.82
N ALA A 31 12.60 -29.28 24.36
CA ALA A 31 11.16 -29.10 24.34
C ALA A 31 10.48 -30.06 23.34
N MET A 32 9.88 -31.12 23.87
CA MET A 32 8.96 -31.99 23.14
C MET A 32 7.53 -31.71 23.62
N PRO A 33 6.86 -30.65 23.13
CA PRO A 33 5.48 -30.37 23.50
C PRO A 33 4.62 -31.58 23.11
N LEU A 34 3.82 -32.10 24.05
CA LEU A 34 3.04 -33.32 23.84
C LEU A 34 1.82 -33.04 22.96
N TYR A 35 1.72 -33.69 21.81
CA TYR A 35 0.55 -33.60 20.94
C TYR A 35 -0.70 -34.09 21.69
N PRO A 36 -1.81 -33.33 21.68
CA PRO A 36 -2.98 -33.62 22.49
C PRO A 36 -3.86 -34.68 21.81
N SER A 37 -3.41 -35.94 21.78
CA SER A 37 -4.07 -37.06 21.11
C SER A 37 -5.48 -37.37 21.64
N GLN A 38 -5.80 -36.91 22.85
CA GLN A 38 -7.14 -37.01 23.45
C GLN A 38 -8.15 -35.98 22.92
N LYS A 39 -7.70 -34.90 22.29
CA LYS A 39 -8.61 -33.89 21.73
C LYS A 39 -9.22 -34.38 20.42
N LYS A 40 -10.48 -34.05 20.19
CA LYS A 40 -11.19 -34.40 18.96
C LYS A 40 -10.85 -33.40 17.85
N ILE A 41 -10.33 -33.93 16.75
CA ILE A 41 -9.99 -33.15 15.56
C ILE A 41 -11.28 -32.75 14.85
N GLU A 42 -11.43 -31.47 14.52
CA GLU A 42 -12.51 -30.97 13.68
C GLU A 42 -12.14 -31.14 12.20
N LYS A 43 -10.95 -30.69 11.80
CA LYS A 43 -10.38 -30.84 10.45
C LYS A 43 -8.86 -30.96 10.48
N THR A 44 -8.33 -31.72 9.54
CA THR A 44 -6.90 -31.76 9.23
C THR A 44 -6.63 -31.16 7.85
N PHE A 45 -5.57 -30.36 7.76
CA PHE A 45 -5.00 -29.82 6.53
C PHE A 45 -3.62 -30.44 6.30
N TYR A 46 -3.47 -31.21 5.23
CA TYR A 46 -2.20 -31.72 4.75
C TYR A 46 -1.60 -30.72 3.76
N LEU A 47 -0.38 -30.25 4.03
CA LEU A 47 0.23 -29.11 3.36
C LEU A 47 1.46 -29.59 2.58
N VAL A 48 1.43 -29.49 1.26
CA VAL A 48 2.49 -29.99 0.38
C VAL A 48 2.80 -28.94 -0.69
N GLY A 49 3.87 -28.15 -0.55
CA GLY A 49 4.33 -27.22 -1.59
C GLY A 49 5.48 -27.79 -2.40
N ASP A 50 5.75 -27.19 -3.56
CA ASP A 50 6.90 -27.53 -4.43
C ASP A 50 6.92 -29.01 -4.84
N ALA A 51 5.77 -29.57 -5.18
CA ALA A 51 5.62 -30.98 -5.52
C ALA A 51 5.80 -31.28 -7.02
N GLY A 52 6.09 -30.27 -7.84
CA GLY A 52 6.08 -30.36 -9.30
C GLY A 52 7.27 -31.03 -9.99
N LEU A 53 8.08 -31.80 -9.27
CA LEU A 53 9.24 -32.50 -9.84
C LEU A 53 9.26 -33.97 -9.42
N SER A 54 8.77 -34.85 -10.30
CA SER A 54 8.72 -36.31 -10.09
C SER A 54 9.35 -37.07 -11.26
N PRO A 55 9.90 -38.28 -11.02
CA PRO A 55 10.35 -39.14 -12.12
C PRO A 55 9.16 -39.54 -13.01
N MET A 56 9.41 -39.75 -14.30
CA MET A 56 8.37 -40.18 -15.25
C MET A 56 7.67 -41.45 -14.76
N GLY A 57 6.35 -41.39 -14.63
CA GLY A 57 5.48 -42.46 -14.14
C GLY A 57 5.47 -42.65 -12.61
N GLY A 58 6.40 -42.03 -11.87
CA GLY A 58 6.59 -42.21 -10.43
C GLY A 58 6.20 -40.99 -9.59
N MET A 59 6.67 -40.96 -8.34
CA MET A 59 6.45 -39.88 -7.37
C MET A 59 7.80 -39.41 -6.82
N SER A 60 7.90 -38.15 -6.43
CA SER A 60 9.01 -37.65 -5.62
C SER A 60 9.11 -38.41 -4.29
N ASP A 61 10.25 -38.30 -3.62
CA ASP A 61 10.50 -38.91 -2.32
C ASP A 61 9.48 -38.45 -1.26
N ALA A 62 9.17 -37.15 -1.23
CA ALA A 62 8.14 -36.60 -0.36
C ALA A 62 6.72 -37.04 -0.75
N LEU A 63 6.36 -37.06 -2.03
CA LEU A 63 5.03 -37.52 -2.47
C LEU A 63 4.81 -39.02 -2.18
N ALA A 64 5.82 -39.86 -2.38
CA ALA A 64 5.75 -41.27 -2.01
C ALA A 64 5.59 -41.44 -0.48
N THR A 65 6.29 -40.63 0.31
CA THR A 65 6.17 -40.61 1.77
C THR A 65 4.79 -40.15 2.22
N PHE A 66 4.26 -39.11 1.57
CA PHE A 66 2.93 -38.56 1.81
C PHE A 66 1.81 -39.55 1.43
N ASN A 67 1.93 -40.23 0.28
CA ASN A 67 1.02 -41.29 -0.11
C ASN A 67 0.97 -42.42 0.93
N ASN A 68 2.12 -42.82 1.48
CA ASN A 68 2.19 -43.82 2.54
C ASN A 68 1.58 -43.32 3.86
N TYR A 69 1.75 -42.04 4.20
CA TYR A 69 1.08 -41.42 5.34
C TYR A 69 -0.45 -41.50 5.19
N LEU A 70 -0.98 -41.10 4.03
CA LEU A 70 -2.43 -41.09 3.77
C LEU A 70 -3.08 -42.48 3.77
N LYS A 71 -2.36 -43.56 3.48
CA LYS A 71 -2.90 -44.94 3.56
C LYS A 71 -3.41 -45.30 4.97
N ASN A 72 -2.84 -44.69 6.00
CA ASN A 72 -3.22 -44.91 7.38
C ASN A 72 -4.28 -43.92 7.87
N GLU A 73 -4.56 -42.86 7.10
CA GLU A 73 -5.54 -41.82 7.40
C GLU A 73 -6.87 -42.12 6.70
N LYS A 74 -7.89 -42.54 7.45
CA LYS A 74 -9.19 -42.98 6.89
C LYS A 74 -10.31 -41.96 7.05
N THR A 75 -9.98 -40.74 7.46
CA THR A 75 -10.93 -39.69 7.83
C THR A 75 -11.46 -38.96 6.59
N LYS A 76 -12.79 -38.98 6.40
CA LYS A 76 -13.46 -38.27 5.30
C LYS A 76 -13.54 -36.76 5.59
N GLY A 77 -13.39 -35.94 4.55
CA GLY A 77 -13.63 -34.49 4.63
C GLY A 77 -12.48 -33.65 5.20
N ASN A 78 -11.26 -34.19 5.28
CA ASN A 78 -10.03 -33.41 5.49
C ASN A 78 -9.57 -32.77 4.17
N TYR A 79 -8.56 -31.89 4.22
CA TYR A 79 -8.06 -31.13 3.07
C TYR A 79 -6.60 -31.47 2.79
N THR A 80 -6.26 -31.76 1.54
CA THR A 80 -4.89 -31.72 1.04
C THR A 80 -4.72 -30.46 0.20
N ILE A 81 -3.74 -29.64 0.53
CA ILE A 81 -3.45 -28.38 -0.17
C ILE A 81 -2.07 -28.49 -0.78
N TYR A 82 -2.02 -28.48 -2.11
CA TYR A 82 -0.80 -28.26 -2.88
C TYR A 82 -0.51 -26.77 -2.95
N LEU A 83 0.58 -26.32 -2.32
CA LEU A 83 0.87 -24.91 -2.04
C LEU A 83 1.66 -24.22 -3.17
N GLY A 84 1.45 -24.62 -4.42
CA GLY A 84 2.11 -24.08 -5.62
C GLY A 84 3.44 -24.72 -5.98
N ASP A 85 3.95 -24.33 -7.15
CA ASP A 85 5.03 -24.98 -7.88
C ASP A 85 4.72 -26.47 -8.13
N ASN A 86 3.56 -26.68 -8.74
CA ASN A 86 2.97 -27.97 -9.08
C ASN A 86 3.60 -28.55 -10.36
N ILE A 87 4.27 -27.74 -11.19
CA ILE A 87 4.94 -28.21 -12.43
C ILE A 87 6.30 -27.53 -12.67
N TYR A 88 7.36 -28.33 -12.85
CA TYR A 88 8.66 -27.85 -13.34
C TYR A 88 8.95 -28.20 -14.82
N PRO A 89 9.74 -27.37 -15.53
CA PRO A 89 10.29 -26.09 -15.10
C PRO A 89 9.36 -24.89 -15.31
N SER A 90 8.26 -25.03 -16.06
CA SER A 90 7.40 -23.92 -16.44
C SER A 90 6.00 -24.40 -16.81
N GLY A 91 5.12 -24.50 -15.81
CA GLY A 91 3.68 -24.68 -15.91
C GLY A 91 3.17 -25.76 -16.87
N MET A 92 1.86 -25.76 -17.10
CA MET A 92 1.22 -26.69 -18.02
C MET A 92 1.40 -26.27 -19.48
N ASP A 93 2.07 -27.10 -20.27
CA ASP A 93 2.29 -26.84 -21.70
C ASP A 93 1.02 -27.02 -22.53
N PRO A 94 0.88 -26.34 -23.68
CA PRO A 94 -0.24 -26.57 -24.59
C PRO A 94 -0.22 -27.98 -25.21
N GLU A 95 -1.38 -28.46 -25.64
CA GLU A 95 -1.48 -29.74 -26.36
C GLU A 95 -0.58 -29.74 -27.61
N GLY A 96 0.09 -30.88 -27.85
CA GLY A 96 1.04 -31.03 -28.96
C GLY A 96 2.46 -30.50 -28.69
N HIS A 97 2.68 -29.76 -27.60
CA HIS A 97 4.03 -29.33 -27.22
C HIS A 97 4.91 -30.53 -26.79
N PRO A 98 6.21 -30.58 -27.14
CA PRO A 98 7.08 -31.72 -26.81
C PRO A 98 7.17 -32.06 -25.31
N ARG A 99 7.06 -31.05 -24.42
CA ARG A 99 7.08 -31.22 -22.96
C ARG A 99 5.72 -31.50 -22.33
N ARG A 100 4.61 -31.53 -23.09
CA ARG A 100 3.26 -31.74 -22.54
C ARG A 100 3.15 -32.98 -21.64
N LYS A 101 3.74 -34.09 -22.09
CA LYS A 101 3.76 -35.34 -21.29
C LYS A 101 4.56 -35.21 -19.99
N GLU A 102 5.59 -34.38 -19.98
CA GLU A 102 6.40 -34.13 -18.79
C GLU A 102 5.62 -33.26 -17.79
N SER A 103 4.92 -32.22 -18.25
CA SER A 103 4.08 -31.37 -17.39
C SER A 103 2.89 -32.14 -16.80
N GLU A 104 2.19 -32.93 -17.61
CA GLU A 104 1.12 -33.84 -17.14
C GLU A 104 1.63 -34.83 -16.08
N ASN A 105 2.83 -35.40 -16.27
CA ASN A 105 3.40 -36.35 -15.31
C ASN A 105 3.55 -35.76 -13.90
N MET A 106 3.84 -34.46 -13.78
CA MET A 106 4.03 -33.82 -12.48
C MET A 106 2.71 -33.70 -11.71
N ILE A 107 1.61 -33.37 -12.40
CA ILE A 107 0.27 -33.38 -11.82
C ILE A 107 -0.20 -34.81 -11.56
N ASP A 108 0.04 -35.75 -12.48
CA ASP A 108 -0.31 -37.16 -12.30
C ASP A 108 0.35 -37.78 -11.07
N ALA A 109 1.58 -37.40 -10.75
CA ALA A 109 2.28 -37.86 -9.54
C ALA A 109 1.59 -37.37 -8.26
N GLN A 110 1.16 -36.11 -8.25
CA GLN A 110 0.40 -35.51 -7.14
C GLN A 110 -0.98 -36.17 -7.01
N TYR A 111 -1.71 -36.31 -8.12
CA TYR A 111 -2.97 -37.05 -8.18
C TYR A 111 -2.81 -38.48 -7.64
N LYS A 112 -1.80 -39.24 -8.08
CA LYS A 112 -1.51 -40.59 -7.58
C LYS A 112 -1.27 -40.63 -6.08
N ALA A 113 -0.68 -39.59 -5.49
CA ALA A 113 -0.44 -39.53 -4.05
C ALA A 113 -1.74 -39.44 -3.24
N VAL A 114 -2.81 -38.86 -3.81
CA VAL A 114 -4.08 -38.59 -3.11
C VAL A 114 -5.30 -39.32 -3.69
N ARG A 115 -5.21 -40.04 -4.82
CA ARG A 115 -6.37 -40.67 -5.47
C ARG A 115 -7.20 -41.61 -4.59
N ASP A 116 -6.54 -42.26 -3.63
CA ASP A 116 -7.17 -43.22 -2.70
C ASP A 116 -7.63 -42.55 -1.39
N TYR A 117 -7.31 -41.27 -1.21
CA TYR A 117 -7.67 -40.45 -0.07
C TYR A 117 -9.09 -39.86 -0.27
N LYS A 118 -9.90 -39.89 0.80
CA LYS A 118 -11.33 -39.53 0.77
C LYS A 118 -11.63 -38.10 1.25
N GLY A 119 -10.62 -37.23 1.22
CA GLY A 119 -10.79 -35.80 1.50
C GLY A 119 -10.82 -34.96 0.23
N GLN A 120 -10.87 -33.65 0.42
CA GLN A 120 -10.80 -32.67 -0.67
C GLN A 120 -9.33 -32.33 -0.97
N THR A 121 -9.01 -32.18 -2.25
CA THR A 121 -7.70 -31.76 -2.72
C THR A 121 -7.84 -30.39 -3.36
N ILE A 122 -6.92 -29.49 -3.04
CA ILE A 122 -6.85 -28.13 -3.60
C ILE A 122 -5.42 -27.89 -4.09
N PHE A 123 -5.30 -27.42 -5.33
CA PHE A 123 -4.07 -26.93 -5.94
C PHE A 123 -4.12 -25.42 -5.96
N ILE A 124 -3.08 -24.79 -5.43
CA ILE A 124 -2.86 -23.36 -5.51
C ILE A 124 -1.75 -23.12 -6.53
N PRO A 125 -1.84 -22.12 -7.42
CA PRO A 125 -0.74 -21.75 -8.29
C PRO A 125 0.43 -21.11 -7.52
N GLY A 126 1.64 -21.48 -7.89
CA GLY A 126 2.89 -20.81 -7.56
C GLY A 126 3.50 -20.12 -8.77
N ASN A 127 4.72 -19.60 -8.66
CA ASN A 127 5.31 -18.84 -9.76
C ASN A 127 5.56 -19.70 -11.01
N HIS A 128 5.82 -20.99 -10.84
CA HIS A 128 6.09 -21.88 -11.98
C HIS A 128 4.87 -22.11 -12.88
N GLU A 129 3.66 -22.06 -12.32
CA GLU A 129 2.40 -22.20 -13.06
C GLU A 129 2.20 -21.06 -14.05
N TRP A 130 2.65 -19.85 -13.69
CA TRP A 130 2.55 -18.62 -14.48
C TRP A 130 3.63 -18.51 -15.58
N TYR A 131 4.72 -19.28 -15.52
CA TYR A 131 5.83 -19.17 -16.49
C TYR A 131 5.48 -19.64 -17.91
N ASN A 132 4.29 -20.23 -18.11
CA ASN A 132 3.86 -20.74 -19.40
C ASN A 132 2.70 -19.90 -19.96
N ASP A 133 2.99 -18.71 -20.49
CA ASP A 133 2.01 -17.74 -21.01
C ASP A 133 1.07 -17.11 -19.95
N GLY A 134 1.55 -16.94 -18.72
CA GLY A 134 0.82 -16.24 -17.65
C GLY A 134 -0.49 -16.94 -17.29
N VAL A 135 -1.58 -16.17 -17.23
CA VAL A 135 -2.92 -16.68 -16.84
C VAL A 135 -3.44 -17.78 -17.77
N ILE A 136 -3.02 -17.79 -19.04
CA ILE A 136 -3.42 -18.84 -19.98
C ILE A 136 -2.80 -20.19 -19.57
N GLY A 137 -1.55 -20.19 -19.11
CA GLY A 137 -0.89 -21.38 -18.55
C GLY A 137 -1.57 -21.90 -17.30
N VAL A 138 -1.94 -20.98 -16.40
CA VAL A 138 -2.69 -21.29 -15.18
C VAL A 138 -4.03 -21.94 -15.52
N ALA A 139 -4.78 -21.37 -16.46
CA ALA A 139 -6.04 -21.94 -16.93
C ALA A 139 -5.85 -23.33 -17.58
N ARG A 140 -4.76 -23.57 -18.32
CA ARG A 140 -4.44 -24.91 -18.86
C ARG A 140 -4.21 -25.94 -17.76
N GLU A 141 -3.57 -25.55 -16.68
CA GLU A 141 -3.36 -26.42 -15.52
C GLU A 141 -4.65 -26.68 -14.75
N GLU A 142 -5.42 -25.63 -14.46
CA GLU A 142 -6.74 -25.70 -13.83
C GLU A 142 -7.63 -26.72 -14.54
N ASN A 143 -7.81 -26.58 -15.86
CA ASN A 143 -8.59 -27.52 -16.67
C ASN A 143 -8.11 -28.98 -16.58
N TYR A 144 -6.79 -29.20 -16.51
CA TYR A 144 -6.22 -30.55 -16.40
C TYR A 144 -6.43 -31.14 -15.00
N VAL A 145 -6.23 -30.33 -13.95
CA VAL A 145 -6.46 -30.72 -12.57
C VAL A 145 -7.94 -31.05 -12.35
N GLU A 146 -8.86 -30.21 -12.80
CA GLU A 146 -10.30 -30.44 -12.69
C GLU A 146 -10.74 -31.71 -13.42
N ALA A 147 -10.14 -32.02 -14.58
CA ALA A 147 -10.41 -33.26 -15.30
C ALA A 147 -9.99 -34.52 -14.51
N LEU A 148 -8.96 -34.44 -13.67
CA LEU A 148 -8.54 -35.53 -12.78
C LEU A 148 -9.39 -35.63 -11.50
N PHE A 149 -10.05 -34.54 -11.11
CA PHE A 149 -10.88 -34.45 -9.91
C PHE A 149 -12.31 -33.97 -10.23
N PRO A 150 -13.09 -34.67 -11.07
CA PRO A 150 -14.38 -34.16 -11.59
C PRO A 150 -15.46 -33.91 -10.52
N ASP A 151 -15.32 -34.51 -9.33
CA ASP A 151 -16.25 -34.34 -8.21
C ASP A 151 -15.77 -33.28 -7.20
N GLN A 152 -14.70 -32.54 -7.52
CA GLN A 152 -14.10 -31.53 -6.66
C GLN A 152 -13.72 -30.30 -7.48
N ASP A 153 -13.91 -29.14 -6.88
CA ASP A 153 -13.33 -27.90 -7.38
C ASP A 153 -11.93 -27.77 -6.77
N ALA A 154 -10.98 -28.40 -7.48
CA ALA A 154 -9.66 -28.80 -7.00
C ALA A 154 -8.54 -27.82 -7.35
N PHE A 155 -8.78 -26.76 -8.09
CA PHE A 155 -7.78 -25.74 -8.41
C PHE A 155 -8.30 -24.37 -7.98
N ARG A 156 -7.61 -23.71 -7.04
CA ARG A 156 -8.08 -22.46 -6.42
C ARG A 156 -6.94 -21.46 -6.18
N PRO A 157 -7.13 -20.16 -6.41
CA PRO A 157 -8.38 -19.58 -6.91
C PRO A 157 -8.65 -19.90 -8.37
N SER A 158 -9.91 -20.13 -8.72
CA SER A 158 -10.31 -20.44 -10.10
C SER A 158 -10.19 -19.23 -11.04
N ASN A 159 -10.16 -19.49 -12.35
CA ASN A 159 -10.13 -18.48 -13.42
C ASN A 159 -8.92 -17.52 -13.40
N GLY A 160 -7.86 -17.87 -12.68
CA GLY A 160 -6.68 -17.01 -12.51
C GLY A 160 -6.91 -15.79 -11.59
N CYS A 161 -7.95 -15.83 -10.76
CA CYS A 161 -8.27 -14.74 -9.84
C CYS A 161 -7.36 -14.73 -8.60
N PRO A 162 -7.24 -13.59 -7.90
CA PRO A 162 -6.26 -13.48 -6.82
C PRO A 162 -6.70 -14.01 -5.45
N LEU A 163 -8.00 -14.18 -5.22
CA LEU A 163 -8.56 -14.41 -3.89
C LEU A 163 -9.76 -15.35 -3.98
N GLU A 164 -9.78 -16.33 -3.07
CA GLU A 164 -10.96 -17.15 -2.83
C GLU A 164 -11.13 -17.47 -1.33
N SER A 165 -12.38 -17.54 -0.89
CA SER A 165 -12.75 -17.76 0.51
C SER A 165 -13.65 -19.00 0.62
N VAL A 166 -13.11 -20.07 1.23
CA VAL A 166 -13.78 -21.38 1.32
C VAL A 166 -14.20 -21.66 2.77
N ALA A 167 -15.50 -21.78 2.99
CA ALA A 167 -16.06 -22.17 4.28
C ALA A 167 -15.85 -23.67 4.53
N VAL A 168 -14.87 -24.01 5.37
CA VAL A 168 -14.49 -25.39 5.69
C VAL A 168 -15.44 -26.01 6.73
N SER A 169 -15.82 -25.22 7.73
CA SER A 169 -16.82 -25.57 8.74
C SER A 169 -17.42 -24.30 9.35
N LYS A 170 -18.34 -24.44 10.31
CA LYS A 170 -18.85 -23.30 11.10
C LYS A 170 -17.75 -22.57 11.88
N ASN A 171 -16.62 -23.23 12.17
CA ASN A 171 -15.54 -22.70 13.00
C ASN A 171 -14.24 -22.44 12.22
N ILE A 172 -14.14 -22.85 10.95
CA ILE A 172 -12.90 -22.82 10.17
C ILE A 172 -13.16 -22.20 8.80
N GLN A 173 -12.31 -21.23 8.43
CA GLN A 173 -12.28 -20.62 7.10
C GLN A 173 -10.92 -20.91 6.45
N LEU A 174 -10.94 -21.25 5.16
CA LEU A 174 -9.75 -21.30 4.33
C LEU A 174 -9.76 -20.08 3.39
N LEU A 175 -8.80 -19.18 3.57
CA LEU A 175 -8.56 -18.07 2.64
C LEU A 175 -7.40 -18.46 1.74
N ILE A 176 -7.60 -18.41 0.43
CA ILE A 176 -6.64 -18.80 -0.58
C ILE A 176 -6.29 -17.56 -1.40
N ILE A 177 -5.00 -17.26 -1.53
CA ILE A 177 -4.55 -16.19 -2.42
C ILE A 177 -3.51 -16.67 -3.43
N ASP A 178 -3.66 -16.22 -4.66
CA ASP A 178 -2.59 -16.32 -5.65
C ASP A 178 -1.65 -15.12 -5.47
N THR A 179 -0.55 -15.36 -4.76
CA THR A 179 0.50 -14.34 -4.59
C THR A 179 1.24 -14.01 -5.88
N GLN A 180 1.34 -14.93 -6.85
CA GLN A 180 2.03 -14.66 -8.11
C GLN A 180 1.23 -13.70 -8.97
N TRP A 181 -0.10 -13.76 -8.94
CA TRP A 181 -0.98 -12.75 -9.57
C TRP A 181 -0.57 -11.32 -9.22
N TYR A 182 -0.23 -11.06 -7.96
CA TYR A 182 0.21 -9.74 -7.50
C TYR A 182 1.60 -9.38 -8.02
N LEU A 183 2.49 -10.37 -8.15
CA LEU A 183 3.88 -10.20 -8.58
C LEU A 183 4.05 -10.13 -10.11
N GLU A 184 3.03 -10.54 -10.86
CA GLU A 184 3.04 -10.58 -12.32
C GLU A 184 3.09 -9.18 -12.95
N ASP A 185 3.74 -9.07 -14.11
CA ASP A 185 3.69 -7.87 -14.94
C ASP A 185 2.40 -7.85 -15.76
N TRP A 186 1.42 -7.06 -15.28
CA TRP A 186 0.11 -6.95 -15.93
C TRP A 186 0.16 -6.21 -17.26
N ASN A 187 1.21 -5.43 -17.54
CA ASN A 187 1.38 -4.82 -18.86
C ASN A 187 1.85 -5.85 -19.88
N ALA A 188 2.57 -6.88 -19.45
CA ALA A 188 2.93 -8.03 -20.28
C ALA A 188 1.80 -9.06 -20.40
N ASN A 189 0.89 -9.08 -19.42
CA ASN A 189 -0.29 -9.96 -19.38
C ASN A 189 -1.59 -9.13 -19.29
N PRO A 190 -1.94 -8.35 -20.33
CA PRO A 190 -3.08 -7.44 -20.30
C PRO A 190 -4.44 -8.12 -20.02
N THR A 191 -4.51 -9.43 -20.22
CA THR A 191 -5.72 -10.24 -20.06
C THR A 191 -5.89 -10.88 -18.69
N ILE A 192 -4.94 -10.71 -17.77
CA ILE A 192 -4.84 -11.41 -16.48
C ILE A 192 -6.13 -11.42 -15.64
N ASN A 193 -6.91 -10.33 -15.66
CA ASN A 193 -8.13 -10.17 -14.85
C ASN A 193 -9.42 -10.23 -15.69
N GLU A 194 -9.42 -10.97 -16.80
CA GLU A 194 -10.61 -11.10 -17.66
C GLU A 194 -11.84 -11.56 -16.90
N ASN A 195 -11.66 -12.67 -16.19
CA ASN A 195 -12.71 -13.46 -15.58
C ASN A 195 -12.86 -13.14 -14.09
N CYS A 196 -12.28 -12.03 -13.63
CA CYS A 196 -12.21 -11.64 -12.23
C CYS A 196 -12.91 -10.31 -11.99
N ASP A 197 -13.66 -10.24 -10.89
CA ASP A 197 -14.25 -8.99 -10.40
C ASP A 197 -13.14 -8.07 -9.83
N ILE A 198 -12.07 -8.65 -9.29
CA ILE A 198 -10.90 -7.93 -8.80
C ILE A 198 -9.98 -7.56 -9.99
N LYS A 199 -10.03 -6.29 -10.40
CA LYS A 199 -9.24 -5.76 -11.53
C LYS A 199 -8.09 -4.84 -11.12
N THR A 200 -7.92 -4.57 -9.83
CA THR A 200 -6.81 -3.74 -9.30
C THR A 200 -6.20 -4.37 -8.07
N ARG A 201 -4.90 -4.12 -7.84
CA ARG A 201 -4.20 -4.54 -6.62
C ARG A 201 -4.85 -3.95 -5.36
N GLU A 202 -5.40 -2.73 -5.47
CA GLU A 202 -6.10 -2.10 -4.35
C GLU A 202 -7.41 -2.82 -4.03
N LYS A 203 -8.20 -3.16 -5.05
CA LYS A 203 -9.44 -3.92 -4.87
C LYS A 203 -9.20 -5.28 -4.22
N PHE A 204 -8.08 -5.95 -4.55
CA PHE A 204 -7.67 -7.19 -3.87
C PHE A 204 -7.56 -7.02 -2.34
N PHE A 205 -6.90 -5.96 -1.87
CA PHE A 205 -6.75 -5.73 -0.44
C PHE A 205 -8.07 -5.35 0.25
N ILE A 206 -8.93 -4.60 -0.43
CA ILE A 206 -10.28 -4.27 0.05
C ILE A 206 -11.10 -5.56 0.24
N GLU A 207 -11.17 -6.40 -0.79
CA GLU A 207 -11.90 -7.68 -0.72
C GLU A 207 -11.34 -8.61 0.35
N LEU A 208 -10.00 -8.67 0.47
CA LEU A 208 -9.37 -9.46 1.51
C LEU A 208 -9.72 -8.95 2.92
N ALA A 209 -9.75 -7.63 3.11
CA ALA A 209 -10.14 -7.03 4.40
C ALA A 209 -11.58 -7.42 4.78
N LEU A 210 -12.51 -7.37 3.81
CA LEU A 210 -13.90 -7.79 3.99
C LEU A 210 -13.99 -9.28 4.35
N GLU A 211 -13.26 -10.15 3.65
CA GLU A 211 -13.26 -11.58 3.93
C GLU A 211 -12.65 -11.92 5.31
N LEU A 212 -11.64 -11.19 5.74
CA LEU A 212 -11.09 -11.29 7.09
C LEU A 212 -12.10 -10.84 8.15
N GLU A 213 -12.83 -9.74 7.92
CA GLU A 213 -13.85 -9.23 8.84
C GLU A 213 -15.01 -10.23 9.01
N LYS A 214 -15.56 -10.73 7.89
CA LYS A 214 -16.64 -11.74 7.87
C LYS A 214 -16.28 -13.02 8.64
N ASN A 215 -14.99 -13.37 8.70
CA ASN A 215 -14.53 -14.67 9.22
C ASN A 215 -13.68 -14.58 10.50
N GLN A 216 -13.57 -13.42 11.14
CA GLN A 216 -12.68 -13.18 12.28
C GLN A 216 -12.91 -14.08 13.52
N ASN A 217 -14.11 -14.63 13.69
CA ASN A 217 -14.46 -15.53 14.80
C ASN A 217 -14.04 -16.98 14.55
N LYS A 218 -13.71 -17.32 13.30
CA LYS A 218 -13.25 -18.65 12.89
C LYS A 218 -11.74 -18.77 13.06
N THR A 219 -11.23 -20.00 13.06
CA THR A 219 -9.83 -20.25 12.79
C THR A 219 -9.60 -20.09 11.29
N ILE A 220 -8.74 -19.16 10.90
CA ILE A 220 -8.42 -18.88 9.49
C ILE A 220 -7.13 -19.59 9.12
N VAL A 221 -7.21 -20.51 8.15
CA VAL A 221 -6.04 -21.05 7.46
C VAL A 221 -5.85 -20.18 6.22
N PHE A 222 -4.73 -19.46 6.16
CA PHE A 222 -4.43 -18.51 5.10
C PHE A 222 -3.38 -19.14 4.17
N ALA A 223 -3.82 -19.68 3.05
CA ALA A 223 -3.00 -20.44 2.12
C ALA A 223 -2.54 -19.58 0.93
N MET A 224 -1.24 -19.65 0.66
CA MET A 224 -0.60 -18.88 -0.40
C MET A 224 0.71 -19.53 -0.82
N HIS A 225 1.20 -19.30 -2.03
CA HIS A 225 2.47 -19.88 -2.46
C HIS A 225 3.69 -19.22 -1.78
N HIS A 226 3.77 -17.90 -1.83
CA HIS A 226 4.90 -17.10 -1.36
C HIS A 226 4.85 -16.84 0.17
N PRO A 227 5.86 -17.25 0.97
CA PRO A 227 5.86 -17.06 2.44
C PRO A 227 5.99 -15.60 2.90
N MET A 228 5.17 -15.18 3.86
CA MET A 228 5.35 -13.88 4.51
C MET A 228 6.67 -13.81 5.29
N PHE A 229 7.07 -14.92 5.91
CA PHE A 229 8.36 -15.04 6.60
C PHE A 229 9.08 -16.30 6.14
N THR A 230 10.37 -16.16 5.86
CA THR A 230 11.20 -17.30 5.50
C THR A 230 12.66 -17.08 5.90
N ASN A 231 13.30 -18.17 6.32
CA ASN A 231 14.74 -18.27 6.53
C ASN A 231 15.40 -19.25 5.53
N GLY A 232 14.80 -19.42 4.35
CA GLY A 232 15.34 -20.18 3.22
C GLY A 232 16.18 -19.31 2.26
N ASN A 233 16.53 -19.87 1.11
CA ASN A 233 17.29 -19.16 0.07
C ASN A 233 16.56 -17.92 -0.43
N HIS A 234 15.24 -17.98 -0.60
CA HIS A 234 14.43 -16.82 -1.03
C HIS A 234 14.32 -15.75 0.06
N GLY A 235 14.54 -16.14 1.33
CA GLY A 235 14.71 -15.23 2.47
C GLY A 235 16.12 -14.66 2.63
N GLY A 236 17.04 -14.97 1.71
CA GLY A 236 18.43 -14.50 1.73
C GLY A 236 19.40 -15.32 2.58
N TYR A 237 19.01 -16.52 3.03
CA TYR A 237 19.88 -17.41 3.81
C TYR A 237 20.51 -18.47 2.93
N PHE A 238 21.84 -18.43 2.81
CA PHE A 238 22.59 -19.34 1.94
C PHE A 238 23.59 -20.18 2.74
N ALA A 239 23.90 -21.38 2.24
CA ALA A 239 24.95 -22.22 2.81
C ALA A 239 26.35 -21.78 2.36
N LEU A 240 27.37 -22.19 3.11
CA LEU A 240 28.77 -21.88 2.84
C LEU A 240 29.21 -22.27 1.41
N GLU A 241 28.69 -23.36 0.86
CA GLU A 241 28.99 -23.79 -0.51
C GLU A 241 28.63 -22.71 -1.56
N LYS A 242 27.55 -21.96 -1.36
CA LYS A 242 27.13 -20.87 -2.27
C LYS A 242 28.07 -19.67 -2.19
N HIS A 243 28.78 -19.51 -1.09
CA HIS A 243 29.86 -18.51 -0.97
C HIS A 243 31.17 -18.96 -1.64
N LEU A 244 31.26 -20.21 -2.12
CA LEU A 244 32.43 -20.72 -2.83
C LEU A 244 32.15 -20.88 -4.33
N TYR A 245 30.94 -21.23 -4.73
CA TYR A 245 30.59 -21.54 -6.11
C TYR A 245 29.39 -20.70 -6.59
N PRO A 246 29.57 -19.76 -7.53
CA PRO A 246 28.49 -18.86 -7.96
C PRO A 246 27.65 -19.47 -9.08
N LEU A 247 28.16 -20.50 -9.76
CA LEU A 247 27.56 -21.17 -10.91
C LEU A 247 27.34 -22.65 -10.59
N GLN A 248 26.47 -23.31 -11.38
CA GLN A 248 26.23 -24.76 -11.28
C GLN A 248 27.52 -25.58 -11.52
N LYS A 249 28.48 -25.04 -12.27
CA LYS A 249 29.83 -25.60 -12.39
C LYS A 249 30.62 -25.31 -11.12
N LYS A 250 31.16 -26.35 -10.49
CA LYS A 250 31.94 -26.30 -9.24
C LYS A 250 33.35 -25.69 -9.40
N ILE A 251 33.46 -24.51 -9.99
CA ILE A 251 34.71 -23.72 -10.05
C ILE A 251 34.71 -22.75 -8.86
N PRO A 252 35.63 -22.88 -7.90
CA PRO A 252 35.60 -22.06 -6.69
C PRO A 252 35.99 -20.61 -7.01
N MET A 253 35.10 -19.66 -6.69
CA MET A 253 35.29 -18.22 -6.85
C MET A 253 34.82 -17.49 -5.58
N PRO A 254 35.47 -17.67 -4.42
CA PRO A 254 34.90 -17.32 -3.11
C PRO A 254 34.50 -15.84 -2.95
N LEU A 255 35.29 -14.91 -3.49
CA LEU A 255 34.99 -13.47 -3.42
C LEU A 255 33.79 -13.10 -4.30
N LEU A 256 33.79 -13.52 -5.56
CA LEU A 256 32.69 -13.26 -6.50
C LEU A 256 31.39 -13.97 -6.06
N SER A 257 31.51 -15.20 -5.55
CA SER A 257 30.35 -15.97 -5.08
C SER A 257 29.73 -15.34 -3.83
N SER A 258 30.56 -14.89 -2.89
CA SER A 258 30.06 -14.15 -1.74
C SER A 258 29.39 -12.84 -2.15
N LEU A 259 29.90 -12.14 -3.18
CA LEU A 259 29.24 -10.95 -3.72
C LEU A 259 27.90 -11.28 -4.38
N VAL A 260 27.80 -12.38 -5.16
CA VAL A 260 26.53 -12.82 -5.75
C VAL A 260 25.51 -13.17 -4.66
N VAL A 261 25.93 -13.90 -3.63
CA VAL A 261 25.10 -14.21 -2.45
C VAL A 261 24.68 -12.93 -1.73
N GLN A 262 25.58 -11.98 -1.56
CA GLN A 262 25.30 -10.68 -0.96
C GLN A 262 24.25 -9.90 -1.76
N VAL A 263 24.42 -9.81 -3.08
CA VAL A 263 23.47 -9.15 -3.99
C VAL A 263 22.10 -9.81 -3.91
N ARG A 264 22.02 -11.14 -3.88
CA ARG A 264 20.74 -11.83 -3.78
C ARG A 264 20.09 -11.69 -2.41
N SER A 265 20.86 -11.89 -1.33
CA SER A 265 20.35 -11.84 0.05
C SER A 265 19.89 -10.47 0.50
N GLN A 266 20.61 -9.42 0.11
CA GLN A 266 20.31 -8.04 0.51
C GLN A 266 19.53 -7.27 -0.57
N GLY A 267 19.71 -7.63 -1.84
CA GLY A 267 19.06 -6.96 -2.95
C GLY A 267 17.67 -7.50 -3.25
N GLY A 268 17.40 -8.80 -3.15
CA GLY A 268 16.12 -9.32 -3.64
C GLY A 268 15.92 -9.01 -5.13
N VAL A 269 16.97 -9.24 -5.93
CA VAL A 269 17.04 -8.90 -7.36
C VAL A 269 16.10 -9.74 -8.23
N SER A 270 15.56 -10.84 -7.69
CA SER A 270 14.42 -11.55 -8.28
C SER A 270 13.13 -11.10 -7.61
N VAL A 271 12.06 -10.93 -8.39
CA VAL A 271 10.70 -10.74 -7.86
C VAL A 271 10.27 -11.87 -6.91
N GLN A 272 10.89 -13.04 -7.04
CA GLN A 272 10.66 -14.23 -6.21
C GLN A 272 11.49 -14.25 -4.92
N ASP A 273 12.36 -13.27 -4.69
CA ASP A 273 13.10 -13.15 -3.42
C ASP A 273 12.31 -12.24 -2.44
N ARG A 274 12.20 -12.64 -1.17
CA ARG A 274 11.29 -12.04 -0.17
C ARG A 274 11.46 -10.53 0.03
N TYR A 275 12.68 -10.01 -0.14
CA TYR A 275 12.96 -8.58 0.05
C TYR A 275 12.91 -7.77 -1.25
N ASN A 276 12.48 -8.36 -2.37
CA ASN A 276 12.15 -7.59 -3.57
C ASN A 276 11.08 -6.53 -3.26
N GLU A 277 11.13 -5.38 -3.93
CA GLU A 277 10.24 -4.25 -3.65
C GLU A 277 8.74 -4.62 -3.76
N LEU A 278 8.34 -5.31 -4.83
CA LEU A 278 6.92 -5.65 -5.06
C LEU A 278 6.41 -6.67 -4.06
N TYR A 279 7.21 -7.70 -3.80
CA TYR A 279 6.90 -8.75 -2.83
C TYR A 279 6.90 -8.20 -1.39
N ASN A 280 7.87 -7.35 -1.04
CA ASN A 280 7.89 -6.72 0.28
C ASN A 280 6.67 -5.82 0.49
N ASN A 281 6.22 -5.09 -0.54
CA ASN A 281 5.00 -4.29 -0.49
C ASN A 281 3.76 -5.17 -0.21
N LEU A 282 3.58 -6.26 -0.96
CA LEU A 282 2.48 -7.22 -0.73
C LEU A 282 2.47 -7.69 0.73
N MET A 283 3.61 -8.15 1.23
CA MET A 283 3.70 -8.73 2.57
C MET A 283 3.52 -7.69 3.67
N ASN A 284 3.98 -6.46 3.49
CA ASN A 284 3.74 -5.37 4.43
C ASN A 284 2.25 -5.03 4.52
N ARG A 285 1.55 -4.91 3.38
CA ARG A 285 0.11 -4.67 3.34
C ARG A 285 -0.70 -5.84 3.93
N LEU A 286 -0.31 -7.09 3.64
CA LEU A 286 -0.95 -8.25 4.26
C LEU A 286 -0.75 -8.28 5.78
N GLN A 287 0.48 -8.00 6.27
CA GLN A 287 0.78 -7.95 7.69
C GLN A 287 -0.11 -6.91 8.42
N GLU A 288 -0.31 -5.74 7.82
CA GLU A 288 -1.20 -4.68 8.31
C GLU A 288 -2.65 -5.17 8.47
N LEU A 289 -3.20 -5.81 7.42
CA LEU A 289 -4.58 -6.29 7.41
C LEU A 289 -4.83 -7.40 8.44
N VAL A 290 -3.86 -8.29 8.65
CA VAL A 290 -4.05 -9.46 9.52
C VAL A 290 -3.63 -9.23 10.98
N LYS A 291 -3.00 -8.11 11.33
CA LYS A 291 -2.38 -7.90 12.66
C LYS A 291 -3.32 -8.16 13.84
N ASN A 292 -4.62 -7.91 13.67
CA ASN A 292 -5.64 -8.11 14.70
C ASN A 292 -6.30 -9.50 14.70
N ASN A 293 -5.97 -10.36 13.74
CA ASN A 293 -6.52 -11.71 13.59
C ASN A 293 -5.66 -12.75 14.33
N LYS A 294 -5.90 -12.89 15.64
CA LYS A 294 -5.11 -13.79 16.52
C LYS A 294 -5.25 -15.29 16.18
N ARG A 295 -6.33 -15.66 15.50
CA ARG A 295 -6.69 -17.05 15.11
C ARG A 295 -6.41 -17.35 13.64
N LEU A 296 -5.39 -16.70 13.08
CA LEU A 296 -4.95 -16.89 11.71
C LEU A 296 -3.58 -17.58 11.67
N VAL A 297 -3.41 -18.53 10.75
CA VAL A 297 -2.12 -19.16 10.44
C VAL A 297 -1.86 -19.09 8.94
N PHE A 298 -0.68 -18.62 8.55
CA PHE A 298 -0.20 -18.64 7.18
C PHE A 298 0.41 -20.00 6.83
N VAL A 299 0.08 -20.52 5.65
CA VAL A 299 0.66 -21.75 5.09
C VAL A 299 1.19 -21.49 3.68
N SER A 300 2.42 -21.91 3.37
CA SER A 300 3.04 -21.62 2.08
C SER A 300 4.10 -22.61 1.60
N GLY A 301 4.46 -22.54 0.31
CA GLY A 301 5.20 -23.60 -0.40
C GLY A 301 6.43 -23.19 -1.21
N HIS A 302 6.70 -21.89 -1.40
CA HIS A 302 7.74 -21.41 -2.34
C HIS A 302 9.19 -21.80 -1.98
N ASP A 303 9.57 -21.76 -0.70
CA ASP A 303 10.91 -22.17 -0.31
C ASP A 303 11.02 -23.69 -0.23
N HIS A 304 12.05 -24.26 -0.90
CA HIS A 304 12.25 -25.71 -1.03
C HIS A 304 12.70 -26.43 0.28
N ASN A 305 12.05 -26.12 1.40
CA ASN A 305 12.38 -26.56 2.75
C ASN A 305 11.14 -26.50 3.67
N LEU A 306 11.29 -26.94 4.91
CA LEU A 306 10.22 -26.94 5.93
C LEU A 306 10.59 -26.02 7.08
N GLN A 307 9.71 -25.09 7.45
CA GLN A 307 9.97 -24.12 8.52
C GLN A 307 8.70 -23.79 9.31
N TYR A 308 8.86 -23.54 10.61
CA TYR A 308 7.82 -22.94 11.46
C TYR A 308 8.34 -21.66 12.11
N ILE A 309 7.69 -20.54 11.83
CA ILE A 309 8.12 -19.18 12.21
C ILE A 309 6.98 -18.46 12.93
N GLU A 310 7.30 -17.76 14.03
CA GLU A 310 6.37 -16.87 14.72
C GLU A 310 6.99 -15.48 14.89
N LYS A 311 6.35 -14.45 14.32
CA LYS A 311 6.81 -13.07 14.39
C LYS A 311 5.63 -12.14 14.66
N ASP A 312 5.76 -11.24 15.64
CA ASP A 312 4.74 -10.25 16.02
C ASP A 312 3.33 -10.84 16.24
N GLY A 313 3.27 -12.05 16.80
CA GLY A 313 2.02 -12.78 17.03
C GLY A 313 1.42 -13.47 15.80
N LEU A 314 2.02 -13.32 14.61
CA LEU A 314 1.66 -14.06 13.39
C LEU A 314 2.43 -15.39 13.32
N LYS A 315 1.79 -16.41 12.74
CA LYS A 315 2.32 -17.78 12.65
C LYS A 315 2.41 -18.18 11.18
N GLN A 316 3.57 -18.67 10.77
CA GLN A 316 3.85 -19.11 9.40
C GLN A 316 4.35 -20.56 9.41
N ILE A 317 3.67 -21.39 8.63
CA ILE A 317 4.07 -22.75 8.27
C ILE A 317 4.59 -22.65 6.83
N VAL A 318 5.87 -22.97 6.62
CA VAL A 318 6.45 -23.18 5.28
C VAL A 318 6.61 -24.67 5.06
N SER A 319 6.06 -25.18 3.97
CA SER A 319 6.02 -26.61 3.64
C SER A 319 6.36 -26.86 2.16
N GLY A 320 7.45 -26.28 1.66
CA GLY A 320 7.89 -26.43 0.26
C GLY A 320 8.88 -27.56 0.02
N GLY A 321 8.93 -28.58 0.87
CA GLY A 321 9.84 -29.73 0.70
C GLY A 321 9.27 -30.85 -0.19
N GLY A 322 8.30 -30.58 -1.08
CA GLY A 322 7.52 -31.61 -1.76
C GLY A 322 8.26 -32.39 -2.85
N ALA A 323 9.34 -31.84 -3.40
CA ALA A 323 10.14 -32.53 -4.42
C ALA A 323 11.62 -32.15 -4.43
N LYS A 324 11.99 -30.95 -3.98
CA LYS A 324 13.39 -30.50 -3.90
C LYS A 324 13.85 -30.33 -2.46
N GLU A 325 15.17 -30.25 -2.30
CA GLU A 325 15.83 -29.91 -1.04
C GLU A 325 16.60 -28.60 -1.20
N SER A 326 16.53 -27.76 -0.18
CA SER A 326 17.28 -26.50 -0.13
C SER A 326 17.66 -26.15 1.29
N TYR A 327 18.75 -25.40 1.43
CA TYR A 327 19.24 -24.92 2.69
C TYR A 327 18.23 -24.00 3.39
N ALA A 328 18.17 -24.11 4.72
CA ALA A 328 17.41 -23.20 5.56
C ALA A 328 18.14 -22.94 6.88
N ALA A 329 17.93 -21.76 7.45
CA ALA A 329 18.39 -21.41 8.79
C ALA A 329 17.20 -21.37 9.77
N LEU A 330 17.48 -21.41 11.07
CA LEU A 330 16.44 -21.19 12.08
C LEU A 330 16.00 -19.71 12.17
N GLY A 331 16.90 -18.76 11.95
CA GLY A 331 16.62 -17.33 12.10
C GLY A 331 16.35 -16.89 13.56
N LYS A 332 15.88 -15.64 13.73
CA LYS A 332 15.50 -15.06 15.05
C LYS A 332 14.14 -15.58 15.53
N ASP A 333 13.20 -15.61 14.61
CA ASP A 333 11.76 -15.84 14.86
C ASP A 333 11.34 -17.28 14.53
N GLY A 334 12.27 -18.13 14.04
CA GLY A 334 11.99 -19.53 13.75
C GLY A 334 12.07 -20.43 14.98
N PHE A 335 11.18 -21.42 15.01
CA PHE A 335 11.10 -22.46 16.03
C PHE A 335 11.59 -23.81 15.49
N PHE A 336 11.39 -24.05 14.20
CA PHE A 336 11.82 -25.24 13.50
C PHE A 336 12.23 -24.89 12.07
N SER A 337 13.26 -25.56 11.54
CA SER A 337 13.72 -25.42 10.16
C SER A 337 14.48 -26.66 9.72
N THR A 338 14.23 -27.18 8.51
CA THR A 338 15.01 -28.25 7.88
C THR A 338 14.95 -28.15 6.36
N GLY A 339 16.04 -28.50 5.69
CA GLY A 339 16.11 -28.55 4.23
C GLY A 339 15.75 -29.89 3.60
N MET A 340 15.25 -30.85 4.39
CA MET A 340 14.87 -32.19 3.91
C MET A 340 13.53 -32.18 3.18
N GLN A 341 13.33 -33.15 2.27
CA GLN A 341 12.02 -33.39 1.65
C GLN A 341 10.97 -33.89 2.66
N GLY A 342 9.76 -33.34 2.57
CA GLY A 342 8.66 -33.68 3.45
C GLY A 342 7.42 -32.80 3.28
N PHE A 343 6.53 -32.85 4.28
CA PHE A 343 5.26 -32.14 4.30
C PHE A 343 4.85 -31.78 5.75
N ALA A 344 3.88 -30.87 5.88
CA ALA A 344 3.30 -30.48 7.17
C ALA A 344 1.84 -30.93 7.29
N VAL A 345 1.41 -31.19 8.53
CA VAL A 345 0.04 -31.56 8.89
C VAL A 345 -0.45 -30.58 9.96
N LEU A 346 -1.48 -29.81 9.64
CA LEU A 346 -2.13 -28.88 10.55
C LEU A 346 -3.48 -29.46 10.98
N ASP A 347 -3.59 -29.82 12.26
CA ASP A 347 -4.84 -30.25 12.86
C ASP A 347 -5.51 -29.07 13.57
N VAL A 348 -6.79 -28.84 13.29
CA VAL A 348 -7.65 -27.91 14.03
C VAL A 348 -8.66 -28.73 14.84
N PHE A 349 -8.69 -28.52 16.15
CA PHE A 349 -9.54 -29.26 17.09
C PHE A 349 -10.89 -28.56 17.29
N GLU A 350 -11.90 -29.32 17.75
CA GLU A 350 -13.25 -28.79 18.01
C GLU A 350 -13.28 -27.71 19.11
N ASP A 351 -12.25 -27.64 19.96
CA ASP A 351 -12.09 -26.58 20.96
C ASP A 351 -11.50 -25.28 20.38
N GLY A 352 -11.19 -25.24 19.07
CA GLY A 352 -10.62 -24.10 18.37
C GLY A 352 -9.10 -23.98 18.43
N SER A 353 -8.41 -24.83 19.20
CA SER A 353 -6.95 -24.93 19.18
C SER A 353 -6.44 -25.61 17.90
N SER A 354 -5.19 -25.39 17.54
CA SER A 354 -4.56 -26.05 16.39
C SER A 354 -3.11 -26.42 16.62
N TRP A 355 -2.67 -27.49 15.96
CA TRP A 355 -1.32 -28.06 16.09
C TRP A 355 -0.74 -28.40 14.73
N VAL A 356 0.53 -28.08 14.54
CA VAL A 356 1.28 -28.47 13.34
C VAL A 356 2.24 -29.62 13.66
N ARG A 357 2.40 -30.53 12.72
CA ARG A 357 3.37 -31.63 12.73
C ARG A 357 4.11 -31.68 11.38
N TYR A 358 5.43 -31.85 11.39
CA TYR A 358 6.24 -31.96 10.17
C TYR A 358 6.77 -33.39 10.01
N PHE A 359 6.63 -33.92 8.80
CA PHE A 359 7.08 -35.25 8.45
C PHE A 359 8.06 -35.18 7.28
N VAL A 360 9.11 -36.00 7.35
CA VAL A 360 10.10 -36.17 6.27
C VAL A 360 10.19 -37.64 5.85
N LYS A 361 10.92 -37.90 4.76
CA LYS A 361 11.25 -39.25 4.32
C LYS A 361 11.99 -40.05 5.42
N GLY A 362 11.37 -41.11 5.91
CA GLY A 362 11.99 -42.17 6.70
C GLY A 362 12.42 -43.37 5.85
N GLU A 363 12.76 -44.47 6.52
CA GLU A 363 13.10 -45.73 5.84
C GLU A 363 11.92 -46.25 5.01
N ASN A 364 12.18 -46.78 3.81
CA ASN A 364 11.17 -47.30 2.88
C ASN A 364 10.00 -46.33 2.62
N PHE A 365 10.27 -45.02 2.56
CA PHE A 365 9.26 -43.98 2.36
C PHE A 365 8.17 -43.96 3.44
N GLN A 366 8.48 -44.42 4.66
CA GLN A 366 7.58 -44.24 5.81
C GLN A 366 7.74 -42.84 6.38
N PRO A 367 6.64 -42.16 6.78
CA PRO A 367 6.70 -40.81 7.31
C PRO A 367 7.40 -40.77 8.68
N LYS A 368 8.45 -39.96 8.80
CA LYS A 368 9.15 -39.71 10.07
C LYS A 368 8.81 -38.31 10.59
N MET A 369 8.15 -38.23 11.74
CA MET A 369 7.86 -36.94 12.39
C MET A 369 9.15 -36.33 12.97
N LEU A 370 9.41 -35.06 12.68
CA LEU A 370 10.57 -34.32 13.20
C LEU A 370 10.21 -33.23 14.21
N PHE A 371 9.06 -32.57 14.03
CA PHE A 371 8.65 -31.44 14.85
C PHE A 371 7.14 -31.41 15.03
N GLN A 372 6.69 -30.95 16.20
CA GLN A 372 5.30 -30.66 16.48
C GLN A 372 5.17 -29.47 17.43
N LYS A 373 4.11 -28.66 17.28
CA LYS A 373 3.87 -27.50 18.13
C LYS A 373 2.42 -27.02 18.06
N GLU A 374 1.91 -26.49 19.17
CA GLU A 374 0.65 -25.74 19.21
C GLU A 374 0.80 -24.42 18.44
N VAL A 375 -0.10 -24.17 17.50
CA VAL A 375 -0.09 -22.98 16.62
C VAL A 375 -1.06 -21.92 17.14
N ILE A 376 -2.30 -22.33 17.40
CA ILE A 376 -3.34 -21.48 18.00
C ILE A 376 -3.81 -22.16 19.28
N PRO A 377 -3.74 -21.50 20.45
CA PRO A 377 -4.25 -22.07 21.69
C PRO A 377 -5.78 -22.08 21.72
N ALA A 378 -6.37 -22.94 22.57
CA ALA A 378 -7.82 -22.95 22.75
C ALA A 378 -8.32 -21.61 23.33
N PRO A 379 -9.50 -21.11 22.92
CA PRO A 379 -10.10 -19.92 23.52
C PRO A 379 -10.28 -20.11 25.04
N ILE A 380 -9.93 -19.08 25.81
CA ILE A 380 -10.12 -19.09 27.26
C ILE A 380 -11.63 -18.95 27.54
N LYS A 381 -12.26 -20.02 28.05
CA LYS A 381 -13.65 -19.98 28.52
C LYS A 381 -13.70 -19.26 29.86
N ARG A 382 -14.43 -18.15 29.94
CA ARG A 382 -14.66 -17.44 31.20
C ARG A 382 -15.90 -17.98 31.88
N ASP A 383 -15.82 -18.08 33.20
CA ASP A 383 -16.99 -18.41 33.99
C ASP A 383 -17.95 -17.20 34.00
N ILE A 384 -19.14 -17.39 33.46
CA ILE A 384 -20.21 -16.40 33.39
C ILE A 384 -21.37 -16.75 34.36
N SER A 385 -21.22 -17.81 35.16
CA SER A 385 -22.25 -18.25 36.09
C SER A 385 -22.52 -17.23 37.21
N GLU A 386 -21.51 -16.45 37.59
CA GLU A 386 -21.58 -15.41 38.61
C GLU A 386 -22.15 -14.07 38.11
N LEU A 387 -22.46 -13.94 36.81
CA LEU A 387 -23.05 -12.70 36.28
C LEU A 387 -24.52 -12.55 36.74
N PRO A 388 -24.95 -11.33 37.13
CA PRO A 388 -26.31 -11.09 37.59
C PRO A 388 -27.35 -11.32 36.49
N GLU A 389 -28.52 -11.82 36.87
CA GLU A 389 -29.68 -12.05 35.98
C GLU A 389 -30.75 -10.95 36.08
N ILE A 390 -30.69 -10.14 37.14
CA ILE A 390 -31.64 -9.06 37.41
C ILE A 390 -30.88 -7.75 37.40
N PHE A 391 -31.33 -6.81 36.59
CA PHE A 391 -30.74 -5.49 36.44
C PHE A 391 -31.74 -4.39 36.85
N PRO A 392 -31.27 -3.21 37.30
CA PRO A 392 -32.15 -2.06 37.49
C PRO A 392 -32.76 -1.63 36.14
N GLN A 393 -33.91 -0.96 36.14
CA GLN A 393 -34.55 -0.50 34.89
C GLN A 393 -33.71 0.59 34.19
N GLN A 394 -33.09 1.48 34.96
CA GLN A 394 -32.27 2.56 34.47
C GLN A 394 -30.91 2.54 35.15
N TYR A 395 -29.90 3.07 34.45
CA TYR A 395 -28.56 3.23 34.97
C TYR A 395 -27.99 4.57 34.51
N THR A 396 -27.36 5.30 35.42
CA THR A 396 -26.73 6.60 35.14
C THR A 396 -25.22 6.41 35.10
N VAL A 397 -24.61 6.60 33.93
CA VAL A 397 -23.17 6.41 33.73
C VAL A 397 -22.66 7.39 32.67
N PRO A 398 -21.43 7.90 32.78
CA PRO A 398 -20.82 8.64 31.69
C PRO A 398 -20.25 7.69 30.63
N ILE A 399 -20.00 8.18 29.42
CA ILE A 399 -19.27 7.40 28.39
C ILE A 399 -17.85 7.11 28.90
N PHE A 400 -17.19 8.10 29.49
CA PHE A 400 -15.88 7.94 30.13
C PHE A 400 -15.88 8.47 31.56
N LYS A 401 -15.26 7.73 32.48
CA LYS A 401 -15.07 8.19 33.86
C LYS A 401 -14.03 9.33 33.89
N GLN A 402 -14.29 10.35 34.70
CA GLN A 402 -13.47 11.57 34.78
C GLN A 402 -12.00 11.26 35.14
N ASP A 403 -11.75 10.31 36.05
CA ASP A 403 -10.39 9.90 36.47
C ASP A 403 -9.65 9.01 35.45
N SER A 404 -10.34 8.52 34.42
CA SER A 404 -9.72 7.74 33.32
C SER A 404 -9.11 8.65 32.24
N ILE A 405 -9.30 9.97 32.35
CA ILE A 405 -8.82 10.98 31.42
C ILE A 405 -7.41 11.44 31.85
N ASN A 406 -6.38 10.63 31.58
CA ASN A 406 -4.99 11.08 31.72
C ASN A 406 -4.61 11.97 30.53
N GLU A 407 -4.41 13.27 30.77
CA GLU A 407 -4.08 14.23 29.74
C GLU A 407 -2.57 14.26 29.47
N ALA A 408 -2.12 13.79 28.30
CA ALA A 408 -0.84 14.27 27.77
C ALA A 408 -1.01 15.70 27.26
N LEU A 409 -0.06 16.59 27.56
CA LEU A 409 -0.09 18.02 27.22
C LEU A 409 -0.46 18.32 25.76
N PHE A 410 -0.09 17.41 24.85
CA PHE A 410 -0.37 17.46 23.41
C PHE A 410 -1.88 17.40 23.09
N PHE A 411 -2.67 16.56 23.76
CA PHE A 411 -4.11 16.42 23.44
C PHE A 411 -4.97 17.60 23.88
N LYS A 412 -4.46 18.42 24.81
CA LYS A 412 -5.15 19.61 25.31
C LYS A 412 -5.33 20.69 24.23
N THR A 413 -4.51 20.65 23.18
CA THR A 413 -4.41 21.70 22.16
C THR A 413 -4.71 21.23 20.73
N VAL A 414 -4.68 19.92 20.45
CA VAL A 414 -4.81 19.39 19.07
C VAL A 414 -6.25 18.96 18.72
N TRP A 415 -6.98 18.29 19.63
CA TRP A 415 -8.22 17.57 19.28
C TRP A 415 -9.44 17.91 20.18
N GLY A 416 -9.37 19.11 20.77
CA GLY A 416 -10.49 19.81 21.39
C GLY A 416 -10.80 19.43 22.84
N ALA A 417 -11.12 20.45 23.64
CA ALA A 417 -11.91 20.33 24.86
C ALA A 417 -13.42 20.56 24.59
N LYS A 418 -13.81 20.81 23.32
CA LYS A 418 -15.11 21.38 22.94
C LYS A 418 -16.30 20.56 23.44
N TYR A 419 -16.31 19.25 23.18
CA TYR A 419 -17.37 18.35 23.64
C TYR A 419 -16.93 17.47 24.82
N LYS A 420 -15.84 17.80 25.51
CA LYS A 420 -15.27 16.97 26.59
C LYS A 420 -16.30 16.73 27.71
N GLU A 421 -17.06 17.76 28.04
CA GLU A 421 -18.09 17.70 29.08
C GLU A 421 -19.21 16.71 28.71
N ALA A 422 -19.68 16.71 27.46
CA ALA A 422 -20.69 15.76 26.99
C ALA A 422 -20.26 14.28 27.12
N TYR A 423 -18.97 13.95 26.97
CA TYR A 423 -18.47 12.57 27.13
C TYR A 423 -18.26 12.13 28.58
N SER A 424 -18.12 13.08 29.50
CA SER A 424 -17.87 12.83 30.92
C SER A 424 -19.08 13.06 31.82
N THR A 425 -20.13 13.69 31.28
CA THR A 425 -21.41 13.89 31.97
C THR A 425 -22.15 12.56 32.08
N PRO A 426 -22.54 12.12 33.31
CA PRO A 426 -23.34 10.93 33.48
C PRO A 426 -24.72 11.09 32.84
N VAL A 427 -25.11 10.14 32.00
CA VAL A 427 -26.40 10.12 31.31
C VAL A 427 -27.23 8.93 31.82
N THR A 428 -28.52 9.17 32.05
CA THR A 428 -29.46 8.11 32.44
C THR A 428 -29.97 7.38 31.21
N ALA A 429 -29.70 6.08 31.11
CA ALA A 429 -30.15 5.22 30.01
C ALA A 429 -30.94 4.01 30.53
N GLN A 430 -31.83 3.47 29.68
CA GLN A 430 -32.53 2.21 29.97
C GLN A 430 -31.53 1.05 29.93
N VAL A 431 -31.68 0.08 30.83
CA VAL A 431 -30.81 -1.08 30.86
C VAL A 431 -31.28 -2.14 29.87
N ALA A 432 -30.40 -2.53 28.94
CA ALA A 432 -30.68 -3.54 27.92
C ALA A 432 -30.29 -4.94 28.39
N SER A 433 -31.29 -5.76 28.71
CA SER A 433 -31.13 -7.21 28.86
C SER A 433 -31.32 -7.87 27.50
N LEU A 434 -30.23 -8.34 26.89
CA LEU A 434 -30.23 -8.83 25.51
C LEU A 434 -31.14 -10.05 25.34
N ASP A 435 -31.31 -10.88 26.36
CA ASP A 435 -32.21 -12.04 26.32
C ASP A 435 -33.71 -11.71 26.17
N THR A 436 -34.11 -10.47 26.44
CA THR A 436 -35.50 -10.00 26.41
C THR A 436 -35.74 -8.81 25.47
N LEU A 437 -34.73 -7.96 25.28
CA LEU A 437 -34.80 -6.83 24.35
C LEU A 437 -35.16 -7.33 22.94
N TYR A 438 -36.13 -6.67 22.29
CA TYR A 438 -36.68 -7.06 20.97
C TYR A 438 -37.08 -8.54 20.85
N GLY A 439 -37.52 -9.17 21.95
CA GLY A 439 -37.92 -10.59 21.97
C GLY A 439 -36.76 -11.59 22.20
N GLY A 440 -35.54 -11.08 22.36
CA GLY A 440 -34.33 -11.82 22.70
C GLY A 440 -33.31 -11.80 21.57
N LEU A 441 -32.23 -11.05 21.79
CA LEU A 441 -31.06 -10.86 20.94
C LEU A 441 -29.93 -11.83 21.28
N LYS A 442 -29.27 -12.32 20.24
CA LYS A 442 -28.05 -13.13 20.30
C LYS A 442 -26.92 -12.44 19.55
N VAL A 443 -25.70 -12.49 20.08
CA VAL A 443 -24.51 -11.99 19.38
C VAL A 443 -24.19 -12.90 18.18
N ILE A 444 -24.10 -12.31 16.99
CA ILE A 444 -23.70 -12.98 15.75
C ILE A 444 -22.20 -12.84 15.54
N GLN A 445 -21.72 -11.60 15.52
CA GLN A 445 -20.32 -11.29 15.33
C GLN A 445 -19.96 -9.93 15.91
N GLU A 446 -18.67 -9.73 16.12
CA GLU A 446 -18.11 -8.41 16.42
C GLU A 446 -17.82 -7.69 15.10
N ASN A 447 -18.29 -6.46 14.91
CA ASN A 447 -17.89 -5.65 13.76
C ASN A 447 -16.71 -4.77 14.20
N LYS A 448 -15.53 -4.98 13.58
CA LYS A 448 -14.30 -4.26 13.90
C LYS A 448 -14.03 -3.20 12.82
N GLY A 449 -14.86 -2.17 12.81
CA GLY A 449 -14.72 -0.96 11.99
C GLY A 449 -14.08 0.20 12.75
N MET A 450 -13.39 1.09 12.04
CA MET A 450 -12.20 1.86 12.47
C MET A 450 -12.37 2.91 13.59
N ASP A 451 -13.59 3.16 14.09
CA ASP A 451 -13.86 4.27 15.01
C ASP A 451 -14.50 3.87 16.35
N TYR A 452 -15.06 2.66 16.50
CA TYR A 452 -15.80 2.23 17.70
C TYR A 452 -15.88 0.71 17.83
N ASN A 453 -16.14 0.23 19.06
CA ASN A 453 -16.48 -1.18 19.27
C ASN A 453 -17.95 -1.43 18.89
N SER A 454 -18.25 -2.42 18.06
CA SER A 454 -19.62 -2.80 17.74
C SER A 454 -19.86 -4.31 17.67
N LEU A 455 -21.09 -4.74 17.97
CA LEU A 455 -21.58 -6.10 17.77
C LEU A 455 -22.76 -6.08 16.79
N LEU A 456 -22.81 -7.08 15.92
CA LEU A 456 -24.01 -7.46 15.18
C LEU A 456 -24.78 -8.49 16.02
N LEU A 457 -26.06 -8.21 16.24
CA LEU A 457 -26.99 -9.02 17.02
C LEU A 457 -28.12 -9.51 16.11
N GLU A 458 -28.77 -10.62 16.46
CA GLU A 458 -29.94 -11.15 15.75
C GLU A 458 -31.05 -11.53 16.75
N ASP A 459 -32.30 -11.21 16.44
CA ASP A 459 -33.46 -11.65 17.23
C ASP A 459 -33.93 -13.07 16.83
N LYS A 460 -35.02 -13.55 17.47
CA LYS A 460 -35.61 -14.86 17.16
C LYS A 460 -36.30 -14.94 15.80
N ASN A 461 -36.65 -13.80 15.19
CA ASN A 461 -37.30 -13.71 13.89
C ASN A 461 -36.27 -13.57 12.75
N GLY A 462 -34.99 -13.37 13.08
CA GLY A 462 -33.90 -13.18 12.13
C GLY A 462 -33.55 -11.71 11.87
N ASN A 463 -34.24 -10.74 12.48
CA ASN A 463 -33.92 -9.33 12.32
C ASN A 463 -32.54 -9.05 12.92
N GLN A 464 -31.73 -8.26 12.22
CA GLN A 464 -30.39 -7.91 12.67
C GLN A 464 -30.35 -6.53 13.31
N TYR A 465 -29.50 -6.37 14.33
CA TYR A 465 -29.32 -5.12 15.05
C TYR A 465 -27.83 -4.82 15.25
N ARG A 466 -27.46 -3.57 15.07
CA ARG A 466 -26.11 -3.06 15.38
C ARG A 466 -26.11 -2.49 16.79
N MET A 467 -25.26 -3.03 17.66
CA MET A 467 -24.96 -2.49 18.99
C MET A 467 -23.60 -1.81 18.96
N ARG A 468 -23.60 -0.48 18.85
CA ARG A 468 -22.41 0.38 18.72
C ARG A 468 -22.11 1.07 20.04
N ALA A 469 -20.87 0.98 20.53
CA ALA A 469 -20.44 1.70 21.73
C ALA A 469 -20.45 3.22 21.50
N MET A 470 -20.88 3.98 22.50
CA MET A 470 -20.80 5.46 22.47
C MET A 470 -19.36 5.97 22.52
N GLY A 471 -18.45 5.22 23.15
CA GLY A 471 -17.02 5.54 23.21
C GLY A 471 -16.31 5.28 21.89
N LYS A 472 -15.72 6.33 21.29
CA LYS A 472 -14.88 6.23 20.09
C LYS A 472 -13.44 5.78 20.41
N ASN A 473 -12.81 5.08 19.46
CA ASN A 473 -11.39 4.74 19.50
C ASN A 473 -10.54 5.88 18.93
N ALA A 474 -10.30 6.89 19.75
CA ALA A 474 -9.61 8.11 19.36
C ALA A 474 -8.20 7.88 18.74
N LEU A 475 -7.50 6.81 19.13
CA LEU A 475 -6.19 6.48 18.55
C LEU A 475 -6.29 5.98 17.11
N GLN A 476 -7.35 5.24 16.76
CA GLN A 476 -7.55 4.78 15.38
C GLN A 476 -7.93 5.95 14.45
N ILE A 477 -8.87 6.80 14.89
CA ILE A 477 -9.27 8.02 14.15
C ILE A 477 -8.06 8.95 13.95
N SER A 478 -7.30 9.25 14.99
CA SER A 478 -6.14 10.14 14.87
C SER A 478 -5.06 9.61 13.92
N ARG A 479 -4.89 8.28 13.82
CA ARG A 479 -4.00 7.68 12.82
C ARG A 479 -4.56 7.84 11.42
N LYS A 480 -5.86 7.59 11.24
CA LYS A 480 -6.60 7.79 9.99
C LYS A 480 -6.30 9.19 9.42
N LEU A 481 -6.54 10.22 10.22
CA LEU A 481 -6.42 11.63 9.83
C LEU A 481 -4.98 12.12 9.61
N ILE A 482 -3.99 11.57 10.33
CA ILE A 482 -2.58 11.99 10.22
C ILE A 482 -1.84 11.24 9.11
N PHE A 483 -2.19 9.96 8.87
CA PHE A 483 -1.37 9.05 8.05
C PHE A 483 -2.07 8.51 6.79
N GLU A 484 -3.39 8.66 6.57
CA GLU A 484 -4.04 8.07 5.39
C GLU A 484 -3.68 8.73 4.05
N ASP A 485 -3.22 9.98 4.03
CA ASP A 485 -3.01 10.68 2.76
C ASP A 485 -1.62 10.40 2.13
N THR A 486 -0.79 9.58 2.77
CA THR A 486 0.42 9.08 2.13
C THR A 486 0.08 7.86 1.29
N GLU A 487 -0.26 8.07 0.01
CA GLU A 487 -0.20 7.00 -1.01
C GLU A 487 1.20 6.34 -1.07
N ASP A 488 2.21 6.94 -0.44
CA ASP A 488 3.51 6.36 -0.21
C ASP A 488 3.48 5.37 0.94
N LYS A 489 3.59 4.09 0.56
CA LYS A 489 4.01 2.89 1.31
C LYS A 489 4.09 3.09 2.84
N PRO A 490 3.17 2.52 3.63
CA PRO A 490 3.32 2.50 5.09
C PRO A 490 4.65 1.81 5.45
N THR A 491 5.44 2.48 6.27
CA THR A 491 6.77 2.03 6.69
C THR A 491 6.70 1.31 8.04
N ASP A 492 7.71 0.48 8.35
CA ASP A 492 7.78 -0.25 9.63
C ASP A 492 7.75 0.67 10.86
N THR A 493 8.08 1.96 10.67
CA THR A 493 8.03 2.98 11.71
C THR A 493 6.60 3.34 12.16
N GLU A 494 5.57 3.00 11.39
CA GLU A 494 4.16 3.22 11.74
C GLU A 494 3.56 2.08 12.59
N LYS A 495 4.27 0.94 12.70
CA LYS A 495 3.81 -0.35 13.26
C LYS A 495 3.70 -0.43 14.79
N SER A 496 3.62 0.67 15.53
CA SER A 496 3.58 0.58 16.99
C SER A 496 2.25 0.05 17.53
N ASP A 497 2.29 -1.13 18.14
CA ASP A 497 1.18 -1.74 18.89
C ASP A 497 0.81 -0.89 20.12
N VAL A 498 -0.48 -0.66 20.31
CA VAL A 498 -1.05 -0.33 21.61
C VAL A 498 -2.20 -1.29 21.86
N PRO A 499 -2.12 -2.13 22.91
CA PRO A 499 -3.24 -2.97 23.27
C PRO A 499 -4.42 -2.09 23.70
N SER A 500 -5.52 -2.15 22.95
CA SER A 500 -6.82 -1.61 23.37
C SER A 500 -7.43 -2.52 24.44
N VAL A 501 -6.88 -2.44 25.65
CA VAL A 501 -7.52 -3.00 26.85
C VAL A 501 -8.26 -1.85 27.53
N LYS A 502 -9.56 -2.04 27.77
CA LYS A 502 -10.42 -1.15 28.58
C LYS A 502 -9.63 -0.76 29.84
N GLY A 503 -9.17 0.50 29.92
CA GLY A 503 -8.47 1.04 31.09
C GLY A 503 -7.02 1.52 30.93
N GLN A 504 -6.41 1.51 29.73
CA GLN A 504 -5.11 2.18 29.51
C GLN A 504 -5.20 3.34 28.51
N ASN A 505 -4.92 4.55 29.02
CA ASN A 505 -4.80 5.86 28.36
C ASN A 505 -5.75 6.12 27.18
N THR A 506 -7.00 6.47 27.51
CA THR A 506 -7.97 7.08 26.58
C THR A 506 -7.51 8.49 26.18
N ASN A 507 -6.61 8.54 25.20
CA ASN A 507 -6.18 9.77 24.54
C ASN A 507 -7.36 10.31 23.72
N PHE A 508 -8.03 11.33 24.22
CA PHE A 508 -9.41 11.67 23.85
C PHE A 508 -9.52 12.47 22.52
N TYR A 509 -10.61 12.23 21.75
CA TYR A 509 -11.01 12.96 20.55
C TYR A 509 -12.41 13.59 20.76
N THR A 510 -12.52 14.93 20.78
CA THR A 510 -13.80 15.67 20.92
C THR A 510 -14.29 16.31 19.62
N ALA A 511 -13.89 15.88 18.43
CA ALA A 511 -14.32 16.63 17.23
C ALA A 511 -15.82 16.47 16.92
N SER A 512 -16.52 15.48 17.48
CA SER A 512 -17.97 15.27 17.30
C SER A 512 -18.69 15.10 18.64
N HIS A 513 -19.88 15.68 18.76
CA HIS A 513 -20.71 15.57 19.96
C HIS A 513 -21.30 14.15 20.05
N PRO A 514 -21.12 13.42 21.16
CA PRO A 514 -21.38 11.98 21.21
C PRO A 514 -22.84 11.60 20.99
N TYR A 515 -23.77 12.47 21.40
CA TYR A 515 -25.21 12.21 21.33
C TYR A 515 -25.91 12.92 20.16
N ALA A 516 -25.21 13.76 19.39
CA ALA A 516 -25.86 14.55 18.33
C ALA A 516 -26.42 13.68 17.18
N ILE A 517 -25.87 12.47 17.01
CA ILE A 517 -26.37 11.47 16.06
C ILE A 517 -27.84 11.08 16.31
N MET A 518 -28.32 11.19 17.55
CA MET A 518 -29.71 10.85 17.89
C MET A 518 -30.73 11.81 17.26
N ALA A 519 -30.31 12.99 16.79
CA ALA A 519 -31.18 13.94 16.08
C ALA A 519 -31.40 13.58 14.60
N ILE A 520 -30.58 12.69 14.02
CA ILE A 520 -30.61 12.35 12.60
C ILE A 520 -31.95 11.73 12.14
N PRO A 521 -32.55 10.75 12.85
CA PRO A 521 -33.71 10.01 12.35
C PRO A 521 -34.93 10.89 12.06
N ASP A 522 -35.21 11.89 12.90
CA ASP A 522 -36.37 12.76 12.71
C ASP A 522 -36.22 13.68 11.50
N MET A 523 -35.01 14.19 11.27
CA MET A 523 -34.70 15.00 10.10
C MET A 523 -34.68 14.16 8.81
N ALA A 524 -34.11 12.96 8.85
CA ALA A 524 -34.11 12.03 7.72
C ALA A 524 -35.53 11.61 7.33
N ARG A 525 -36.40 11.37 8.32
CA ARG A 525 -37.83 11.09 8.12
C ARG A 525 -38.55 12.26 7.44
N ALA A 526 -38.25 13.50 7.84
CA ALA A 526 -38.87 14.70 7.26
C ALA A 526 -38.60 14.84 5.75
N ILE A 527 -37.47 14.34 5.26
CA ILE A 527 -37.10 14.37 3.84
C ILE A 527 -37.33 13.05 3.09
N ASN A 528 -37.94 12.05 3.77
CA ASN A 528 -38.32 10.75 3.22
C ASN A 528 -37.15 9.97 2.58
N ILE A 529 -35.98 9.98 3.21
CA ILE A 529 -34.88 9.05 2.89
C ILE A 529 -34.87 7.88 3.88
N PHE A 530 -34.19 6.77 3.59
CA PHE A 530 -33.99 5.71 4.57
C PHE A 530 -33.03 6.16 5.69
N TYR A 531 -33.29 5.66 6.89
CA TYR A 531 -32.53 5.96 8.11
C TYR A 531 -32.65 4.78 9.08
N THR A 532 -31.73 4.73 10.03
CA THR A 532 -31.80 3.84 11.20
C THR A 532 -32.26 4.64 12.43
N THR A 533 -32.81 3.97 13.44
CA THR A 533 -33.35 4.59 14.66
C THR A 533 -32.52 4.19 15.90
N PRO A 534 -31.30 4.74 16.07
CA PRO A 534 -30.46 4.39 17.22
C PRO A 534 -31.12 4.78 18.54
N GLN A 535 -31.27 3.80 19.43
CA GLN A 535 -31.76 3.98 20.79
C GLN A 535 -30.62 3.81 21.80
N LEU A 536 -30.56 4.70 22.78
CA LEU A 536 -29.52 4.69 23.82
C LEU A 536 -29.84 3.68 24.92
N TYR A 537 -28.92 2.75 25.16
CA TYR A 537 -29.01 1.75 26.22
C TYR A 537 -27.73 1.69 27.05
N TYR A 538 -27.89 1.33 28.32
CA TYR A 538 -26.79 0.78 29.11
C TYR A 538 -26.80 -0.74 29.00
N VAL A 539 -25.68 -1.34 28.57
CA VAL A 539 -25.57 -2.80 28.43
C VAL A 539 -24.67 -3.32 29.56
N PRO A 540 -25.22 -3.97 30.60
CA PRO A 540 -24.44 -4.52 31.68
C PRO A 540 -23.73 -5.79 31.22
N LYS A 541 -22.72 -6.22 31.98
CA LYS A 541 -22.21 -7.58 31.87
C LYS A 541 -23.34 -8.57 32.15
N GLN A 542 -23.57 -9.48 31.22
CA GLN A 542 -24.71 -10.41 31.23
C GLN A 542 -24.37 -11.70 30.50
N LYS A 543 -25.12 -12.78 30.79
CA LYS A 543 -24.86 -14.12 30.23
C LYS A 543 -24.95 -14.14 28.71
N SER A 544 -25.88 -13.40 28.11
CA SER A 544 -26.08 -13.32 26.65
C SER A 544 -24.93 -12.69 25.87
N LEU A 545 -24.02 -11.96 26.53
CA LEU A 545 -22.79 -11.46 25.90
C LEU A 545 -21.69 -12.52 25.83
N GLU A 546 -21.82 -13.66 26.53
CA GLU A 546 -20.84 -14.75 26.51
C GLU A 546 -19.38 -14.26 26.70
N GLY A 547 -18.48 -14.58 25.77
CA GLY A 547 -17.08 -14.15 25.77
C GLY A 547 -16.84 -12.66 25.50
N TYR A 548 -17.87 -11.91 25.12
CA TYR A 548 -17.78 -10.48 24.78
C TYR A 548 -17.89 -9.55 25.99
N ASN A 549 -18.21 -10.07 27.18
CA ASN A 549 -18.47 -9.29 28.40
C ASN A 549 -17.35 -8.29 28.79
N ASP A 550 -16.07 -8.58 28.54
CA ASP A 550 -14.99 -7.66 28.91
C ASP A 550 -14.90 -6.42 28.04
N ARG A 551 -15.29 -6.57 26.77
CA ARG A 551 -15.22 -5.49 25.79
C ARG A 551 -16.56 -4.77 25.71
N PHE A 552 -17.66 -5.53 25.76
CA PHE A 552 -19.01 -5.04 25.48
C PHE A 552 -19.92 -4.88 26.71
N GLY A 553 -19.47 -5.27 27.89
CA GLY A 553 -20.24 -5.10 29.13
C GLY A 553 -19.94 -3.80 29.86
N ASN A 554 -20.95 -3.34 30.60
CA ASN A 554 -20.96 -2.17 31.49
C ASN A 554 -20.65 -0.84 30.78
N ASP A 555 -21.28 -0.57 29.65
CA ASP A 555 -21.06 0.63 28.83
C ASP A 555 -22.35 1.16 28.21
N LEU A 556 -22.28 2.36 27.62
CA LEU A 556 -23.37 2.95 26.84
C LEU A 556 -23.27 2.56 25.36
N TYR A 557 -24.40 2.17 24.79
CA TYR A 557 -24.53 1.73 23.40
C TYR A 557 -25.70 2.39 22.69
N LEU A 558 -25.55 2.65 21.41
CA LEU A 558 -26.66 2.82 20.48
C LEU A 558 -27.00 1.46 19.89
N ILE A 559 -28.26 1.06 20.02
CA ILE A 559 -28.79 -0.15 19.38
C ILE A 559 -29.82 0.27 18.34
N SER A 560 -29.57 -0.08 17.07
CA SER A 560 -30.46 0.17 15.95
C SER A 560 -30.61 -1.07 15.09
N ILE A 561 -31.71 -1.17 14.33
CA ILE A 561 -31.82 -2.18 13.27
C ILE A 561 -30.67 -2.03 12.28
N GLU A 562 -30.11 -3.16 11.86
CA GLU A 562 -29.15 -3.26 10.77
C GLU A 562 -29.91 -3.64 9.49
N PRO A 563 -29.72 -2.94 8.36
CA PRO A 563 -30.38 -3.31 7.12
C PRO A 563 -29.86 -4.66 6.60
N SER A 564 -30.79 -5.58 6.34
CA SER A 564 -30.53 -6.91 5.78
C SER A 564 -31.81 -7.45 5.14
N GLU A 565 -31.71 -8.46 4.27
CA GLU A 565 -32.87 -9.23 3.76
C GLU A 565 -33.78 -9.71 4.90
N LYS A 566 -33.19 -10.10 6.04
CA LYS A 566 -33.96 -10.61 7.18
C LYS A 566 -34.67 -9.52 7.98
N SER A 567 -34.31 -8.26 7.78
CA SER A 567 -34.84 -7.09 8.51
C SER A 567 -36.17 -6.58 7.94
N GLU A 568 -36.74 -7.27 6.94
CA GLU A 568 -38.05 -6.99 6.34
C GLU A 568 -39.17 -6.81 7.37
N GLY A 569 -39.13 -7.55 8.49
CA GLY A 569 -40.18 -7.57 9.51
C GLY A 569 -40.45 -6.23 10.23
N GLU A 570 -39.52 -5.26 10.18
CA GLU A 570 -39.72 -3.95 10.83
C GLU A 570 -40.37 -2.89 9.93
N GLY A 571 -40.50 -3.13 8.61
CA GLY A 571 -41.13 -2.21 7.67
C GLY A 571 -40.42 -0.86 7.46
N LEU A 572 -39.33 -0.58 8.19
CA LEU A 572 -38.56 0.67 8.12
C LEU A 572 -37.99 0.93 6.72
N PHE A 573 -37.53 -0.14 6.08
CA PHE A 573 -37.03 -0.14 4.70
C PHE A 573 -38.11 -0.59 3.72
N LYS A 574 -39.40 -0.40 4.02
CA LYS A 574 -40.53 -0.66 3.10
C LYS A 574 -40.55 -2.06 2.42
N TYR A 575 -40.05 -3.09 3.13
CA TYR A 575 -40.03 -4.50 2.67
C TYR A 575 -39.29 -4.65 1.32
N PRO A 576 -37.95 -4.46 1.30
CA PRO A 576 -37.17 -4.62 0.08
C PRO A 576 -37.13 -6.09 -0.34
N ASP A 577 -36.97 -6.35 -1.63
CA ASP A 577 -36.81 -7.72 -2.16
C ASP A 577 -35.42 -8.30 -1.82
N ASP A 578 -34.41 -7.43 -1.69
CA ASP A 578 -33.03 -7.75 -1.34
C ASP A 578 -32.30 -6.53 -0.73
N VAL A 579 -31.17 -6.74 -0.04
CA VAL A 579 -30.29 -5.67 0.47
C VAL A 579 -28.84 -5.93 0.06
N GLU A 580 -28.33 -5.12 -0.85
CA GLU A 580 -27.06 -5.32 -1.53
C GLU A 580 -25.97 -4.34 -1.07
N THR A 581 -24.70 -4.71 -1.26
CA THR A 581 -23.58 -3.78 -1.03
C THR A 581 -23.35 -2.87 -2.23
N THR A 582 -22.57 -1.80 -2.05
CA THR A 582 -22.20 -0.89 -3.15
C THR A 582 -21.45 -1.60 -4.28
N ASP A 583 -20.58 -2.56 -3.95
CA ASP A 583 -19.83 -3.30 -4.97
C ASP A 583 -20.75 -4.22 -5.78
N ASP A 584 -21.71 -4.89 -5.12
CA ASP A 584 -22.69 -5.76 -5.78
C ASP A 584 -23.50 -4.98 -6.82
N ILE A 585 -24.00 -3.79 -6.44
CA ILE A 585 -24.78 -2.98 -7.38
C ILE A 585 -23.92 -2.43 -8.53
N LEU A 586 -22.65 -2.10 -8.31
CA LEU A 586 -21.74 -1.63 -9.37
C LEU A 586 -21.46 -2.75 -10.39
N ILE A 587 -21.37 -4.00 -9.93
CA ILE A 587 -21.26 -5.18 -10.80
C ILE A 587 -22.57 -5.42 -11.56
N LYS A 588 -23.72 -5.42 -10.85
CA LYS A 588 -25.04 -5.63 -11.47
C LYS A 588 -25.40 -4.55 -12.50
N LEU A 589 -25.00 -3.30 -12.26
CA LEU A 589 -25.15 -2.17 -13.19
C LEU A 589 -24.42 -2.37 -14.53
N ARG A 590 -23.39 -3.23 -14.57
CA ARG A 590 -22.66 -3.58 -15.79
C ARG A 590 -23.18 -4.86 -16.44
N LYS A 591 -23.63 -5.84 -15.64
CA LYS A 591 -24.10 -7.14 -16.15
C LYS A 591 -25.49 -7.09 -16.79
N THR A 592 -26.31 -6.05 -16.59
CA THR A 592 -27.62 -5.97 -17.26
C THR A 592 -28.06 -4.53 -17.52
N GLY A 593 -28.82 -4.31 -18.60
CA GLY A 593 -29.48 -3.02 -18.88
C GLY A 593 -30.78 -2.76 -18.09
N ASN A 594 -31.16 -3.66 -17.17
CA ASN A 594 -32.43 -3.64 -16.43
C ASN A 594 -32.30 -3.21 -14.97
N VAL A 595 -31.19 -2.56 -14.62
CA VAL A 595 -30.92 -2.05 -13.28
C VAL A 595 -30.93 -0.52 -13.27
N GLN A 596 -31.55 0.06 -12.24
CA GLN A 596 -31.60 1.50 -12.01
C GLN A 596 -31.21 1.83 -10.57
N VAL A 597 -30.64 3.01 -10.38
CA VAL A 597 -30.41 3.60 -9.05
C VAL A 597 -31.45 4.68 -8.84
N ASP A 598 -32.04 4.75 -7.65
CA ASP A 598 -32.86 5.88 -7.22
C ASP A 598 -31.96 7.10 -6.96
N GLU A 599 -31.59 7.78 -8.05
CA GLU A 599 -30.73 8.96 -8.01
C GLU A 599 -31.33 10.09 -7.14
N GLU A 600 -32.66 10.19 -7.04
CA GLU A 600 -33.31 11.22 -6.23
C GLU A 600 -33.05 11.01 -4.74
N ASN A 601 -33.32 9.80 -4.23
CA ASN A 601 -33.06 9.47 -2.83
C ASN A 601 -31.57 9.46 -2.49
N TYR A 602 -30.71 9.11 -3.45
CA TYR A 602 -29.27 9.21 -3.29
C TYR A 602 -28.82 10.67 -3.15
N ILE A 603 -29.24 11.56 -4.05
CA ILE A 603 -28.91 12.99 -3.97
C ILE A 603 -29.45 13.62 -2.68
N LYS A 604 -30.69 13.30 -2.27
CA LYS A 604 -31.24 13.77 -1.00
C LYS A 604 -30.36 13.34 0.18
N SER A 605 -29.92 12.09 0.18
CA SER A 605 -29.03 11.56 1.22
C SER A 605 -27.69 12.31 1.22
N ARG A 606 -27.06 12.52 0.06
CA ARG A 606 -25.80 13.28 -0.07
C ARG A 606 -25.92 14.73 0.40
N LEU A 607 -26.99 15.43 0.00
CA LEU A 607 -27.26 16.80 0.45
C LEU A 607 -27.51 16.87 1.95
N PHE A 608 -28.21 15.87 2.50
CA PHE A 608 -28.42 15.76 3.93
C PHE A 608 -27.12 15.51 4.69
N ASP A 609 -26.20 14.71 4.14
CA ASP A 609 -24.87 14.49 4.72
C ASP A 609 -24.05 15.79 4.77
N MET A 610 -24.06 16.60 3.70
CA MET A 610 -23.43 17.93 3.69
C MET A 610 -24.07 18.89 4.71
N LEU A 611 -25.39 18.82 4.87
CA LEU A 611 -26.14 19.63 5.82
C LEU A 611 -25.74 19.31 7.28
N ILE A 612 -25.65 18.02 7.62
CA ILE A 612 -25.24 17.58 8.96
C ILE A 612 -23.71 17.54 9.15
N GLY A 613 -22.91 17.76 8.11
CA GLY A 613 -21.45 17.79 8.21
C GLY A 613 -20.82 16.41 8.35
N ASP A 614 -21.39 15.41 7.70
CA ASP A 614 -20.86 14.05 7.66
C ASP A 614 -20.01 13.81 6.40
N TRP A 615 -18.68 13.86 6.57
CA TRP A 615 -17.69 13.88 5.49
C TRP A 615 -17.27 12.47 5.02
N ASP A 616 -17.45 11.44 5.85
CA ASP A 616 -16.91 10.10 5.59
C ASP A 616 -17.96 9.23 4.86
N ARG A 617 -17.77 9.08 3.54
CA ARG A 617 -18.75 8.44 2.63
C ARG A 617 -18.11 7.40 1.73
N GLU A 618 -17.36 6.51 2.35
CA GLU A 618 -16.83 5.30 1.74
C GLU A 618 -17.95 4.36 1.21
N PRO A 619 -17.66 3.49 0.23
CA PRO A 619 -18.64 2.56 -0.34
C PRO A 619 -19.35 1.65 0.66
N ASN A 620 -18.69 1.26 1.75
CA ASN A 620 -19.24 0.43 2.83
C ASN A 620 -20.20 1.20 3.78
N HIS A 621 -20.31 2.52 3.64
CA HIS A 621 -21.28 3.36 4.38
C HIS A 621 -22.68 3.38 3.73
N TRP A 622 -22.84 2.62 2.64
CA TRP A 622 -24.10 2.45 1.93
C TRP A 622 -24.44 0.97 1.82
N GLN A 623 -25.72 0.68 2.03
CA GLN A 623 -26.38 -0.52 1.54
C GLN A 623 -27.49 -0.09 0.58
N TRP A 624 -28.03 -1.04 -0.19
CA TRP A 624 -28.96 -0.75 -1.26
C TRP A 624 -30.15 -1.70 -1.19
N ALA A 625 -31.33 -1.16 -0.86
CA ALA A 625 -32.58 -1.91 -0.94
C ALA A 625 -32.97 -2.12 -2.41
N GLU A 626 -33.16 -3.37 -2.81
CA GLU A 626 -33.66 -3.76 -4.12
C GLU A 626 -35.20 -3.74 -4.13
N TYR A 627 -35.78 -3.15 -5.18
CA TYR A 627 -37.20 -3.24 -5.48
C TYR A 627 -37.45 -3.49 -6.96
N TYR A 628 -38.55 -4.17 -7.27
CA TYR A 628 -39.07 -4.19 -8.64
C TYR A 628 -39.98 -2.99 -8.94
N ASN A 629 -39.67 -2.25 -10.00
CA ASN A 629 -40.60 -1.25 -10.53
C ASN A 629 -41.79 -1.93 -11.26
N ARG A 630 -42.78 -1.13 -11.69
CA ARG A 630 -43.97 -1.62 -12.43
C ARG A 630 -43.67 -2.39 -13.72
N TYR A 631 -42.46 -2.29 -14.25
CA TYR A 631 -41.98 -2.99 -15.45
C TYR A 631 -41.05 -4.16 -15.12
N LYS A 632 -40.97 -4.56 -13.84
CA LYS A 632 -40.07 -5.61 -13.32
C LYS A 632 -38.58 -5.32 -13.57
N LYS A 633 -38.18 -4.05 -13.60
CA LYS A 633 -36.76 -3.65 -13.54
C LYS A 633 -36.34 -3.45 -12.09
N ASN A 634 -35.09 -3.78 -11.79
CA ASN A 634 -34.53 -3.69 -10.44
C ASN A 634 -34.16 -2.23 -10.17
N VAL A 635 -34.63 -1.69 -9.04
CA VAL A 635 -34.35 -0.32 -8.59
C VAL A 635 -33.66 -0.43 -7.23
N TYR A 636 -32.42 0.05 -7.17
CA TYR A 636 -31.64 0.13 -5.95
C TYR A 636 -31.85 1.48 -5.26
N VAL A 637 -32.37 1.45 -4.05
CA VAL A 637 -32.64 2.62 -3.22
C VAL A 637 -31.61 2.67 -2.08
N PRO A 638 -30.91 3.79 -1.87
CA PRO A 638 -29.81 3.84 -0.91
C PRO A 638 -30.29 3.81 0.54
N ILE A 639 -29.58 3.05 1.36
CA ILE A 639 -29.69 2.99 2.81
C ILE A 639 -28.35 3.48 3.41
N PRO A 640 -28.29 4.72 3.90
CA PRO A 640 -27.12 5.21 4.63
C PRO A 640 -27.03 4.49 5.98
N ASN A 641 -25.99 3.68 6.19
CA ASN A 641 -25.87 2.82 7.39
C ASN A 641 -24.93 3.41 8.47
N ASN A 642 -24.04 4.36 8.12
CA ASN A 642 -23.11 5.01 9.04
C ASN A 642 -23.19 6.53 8.94
N ARG A 643 -23.63 7.20 10.02
CA ARG A 643 -23.62 8.67 10.14
C ARG A 643 -22.89 9.19 11.39
N ASP A 644 -21.88 8.44 11.82
CA ASP A 644 -21.23 8.65 13.11
C ASP A 644 -20.31 9.88 13.17
N ASN A 645 -20.05 10.50 12.01
CA ASN A 645 -19.26 11.72 11.87
C ASN A 645 -20.12 12.97 11.62
N ALA A 646 -21.45 12.88 11.74
CA ALA A 646 -22.32 14.05 11.74
C ALA A 646 -21.89 15.08 12.81
N PHE A 647 -21.95 16.35 12.42
CA PHE A 647 -21.60 17.52 13.22
C PHE A 647 -20.13 17.57 13.69
N SER A 648 -19.23 16.90 12.96
CA SER A 648 -17.79 16.92 13.27
C SER A 648 -17.16 18.29 12.98
N SER A 649 -16.30 18.77 13.88
CA SER A 649 -15.58 20.04 13.76
C SER A 649 -14.14 19.90 14.27
N PHE A 650 -13.15 20.14 13.41
CA PHE A 650 -11.72 20.03 13.69
C PHE A 650 -11.09 21.39 14.03
N GLU A 651 -11.40 21.95 15.19
CA GLU A 651 -10.91 23.27 15.64
C GLU A 651 -9.55 23.15 16.40
N GLY A 652 -8.46 23.80 15.96
CA GLY A 652 -7.17 23.84 16.71
C GLY A 652 -5.93 24.51 16.04
N ASN A 653 -5.10 25.22 16.82
CA ASN A 653 -3.91 26.00 16.36
C ASN A 653 -2.67 25.17 15.98
N ILE A 654 -2.50 23.98 16.57
CA ILE A 654 -1.30 23.16 16.32
C ILE A 654 -1.30 22.55 14.91
N PHE A 655 -2.50 22.43 14.32
CA PHE A 655 -2.65 21.97 12.95
C PHE A 655 -1.88 22.89 12.00
N ASP A 656 -1.80 24.21 12.24
CA ASP A 656 -1.09 25.11 11.31
C ASP A 656 0.40 24.75 11.23
N TYR A 657 0.99 24.31 12.36
CA TYR A 657 2.38 23.89 12.45
C TYR A 657 2.61 22.45 11.98
N THR A 658 1.74 21.49 12.33
CA THR A 658 1.88 20.11 11.85
C THR A 658 1.57 19.98 10.35
N ARG A 659 0.65 20.81 9.81
CA ARG A 659 0.35 20.92 8.37
C ARG A 659 1.57 21.34 7.56
N SER A 660 2.35 22.30 8.06
CA SER A 660 3.56 22.79 7.36
C SER A 660 4.74 21.82 7.46
N LEU A 661 4.73 20.91 8.43
CA LEU A 661 5.86 20.01 8.71
C LEU A 661 5.64 18.62 8.11
N PHE A 662 4.43 18.07 8.14
CA PHE A 662 4.20 16.63 7.85
C PHE A 662 3.53 16.31 6.52
N ASN A 663 3.32 17.29 5.64
CA ASN A 663 2.71 17.11 4.31
C ASN A 663 1.38 16.31 4.30
N GLY A 664 0.71 16.19 5.46
CA GLY A 664 -0.56 15.49 5.63
C GLY A 664 -1.72 16.35 5.16
N SER A 665 -2.83 15.69 4.79
CA SER A 665 -3.98 16.35 4.16
C SER A 665 -4.43 17.61 4.93
N LEU A 666 -4.84 18.63 4.17
CA LEU A 666 -5.37 19.91 4.62
C LEU A 666 -6.77 19.76 5.28
N GLN A 667 -6.94 18.84 6.22
CA GLN A 667 -8.21 18.62 6.93
C GLN A 667 -8.51 19.86 7.76
N THR A 668 -9.45 20.68 7.28
CA THR A 668 -9.82 21.98 7.85
C THR A 668 -11.30 22.05 8.21
N HIS A 669 -11.99 20.91 8.22
CA HIS A 669 -13.44 20.89 8.36
C HIS A 669 -13.88 21.38 9.72
N VAL A 670 -14.43 22.59 9.74
CA VAL A 670 -15.10 23.18 10.90
C VAL A 670 -16.59 23.19 10.60
N TYR A 671 -17.39 22.60 11.49
CA TYR A 671 -18.84 22.64 11.36
C TYR A 671 -19.34 24.07 11.64
N GLY A 672 -20.02 24.67 10.66
CA GLY A 672 -20.49 26.06 10.69
C GLY A 672 -21.53 26.37 9.63
N GLU A 673 -21.95 27.63 9.52
CA GLU A 673 -22.98 28.08 8.56
C GLU A 673 -22.65 27.78 7.08
N ASN A 674 -21.38 27.69 6.72
CA ASN A 674 -20.89 27.45 5.37
C ASN A 674 -20.07 26.16 5.34
N LEU A 675 -19.92 25.58 4.14
CA LEU A 675 -19.04 24.45 3.88
C LEU A 675 -17.82 24.96 3.09
N ASN A 676 -16.80 25.42 3.81
CA ASN A 676 -15.65 26.15 3.25
C ASN A 676 -14.65 25.26 2.51
N ASP A 677 -14.57 23.98 2.87
CA ASP A 677 -13.63 22.98 2.38
C ASP A 677 -14.33 21.89 1.54
N LEU A 678 -15.23 22.32 0.66
CA LEU A 678 -16.18 21.48 -0.08
C LEU A 678 -15.55 20.29 -0.82
N GLU A 679 -14.42 20.49 -1.50
CA GLU A 679 -13.75 19.42 -2.27
C GLU A 679 -13.18 18.35 -1.33
N TRP A 680 -12.49 18.77 -0.26
CA TRP A 680 -11.97 17.86 0.76
C TRP A 680 -13.10 17.09 1.45
N PHE A 681 -14.15 17.81 1.88
CA PHE A 681 -15.32 17.21 2.55
C PHE A 681 -15.98 16.11 1.72
N ASN A 682 -15.94 16.23 0.39
CA ASN A 682 -16.55 15.27 -0.53
C ASN A 682 -15.54 14.38 -1.26
N LYS A 683 -14.28 14.28 -0.80
CA LYS A 683 -13.22 13.49 -1.47
C LYS A 683 -13.66 12.04 -1.71
N GLU A 684 -14.22 11.38 -0.69
CA GLU A 684 -14.76 10.01 -0.85
C GLU A 684 -16.14 9.99 -1.54
N GLY A 685 -17.04 10.90 -1.16
CA GLY A 685 -18.41 10.92 -1.69
C GLY A 685 -18.48 11.15 -3.21
N VAL A 686 -17.63 12.02 -3.77
CA VAL A 686 -17.66 12.34 -5.20
C VAL A 686 -17.31 11.15 -6.09
N ILE A 687 -16.53 10.20 -5.57
CA ILE A 687 -16.13 8.98 -6.29
C ILE A 687 -17.38 8.18 -6.66
N LEU A 688 -18.22 7.89 -5.65
CA LEU A 688 -19.44 7.10 -5.85
C LEU A 688 -20.51 7.92 -6.57
N ASP A 689 -20.62 9.23 -6.26
CA ASP A 689 -21.56 10.12 -6.95
C ASP A 689 -21.33 10.12 -8.47
N ARG A 690 -20.06 10.11 -8.93
CA ARG A 690 -19.72 10.01 -10.37
C ARG A 690 -19.98 8.63 -10.96
N ALA A 691 -19.91 7.56 -10.16
CA ALA A 691 -20.17 6.20 -10.61
C ALA A 691 -21.67 5.89 -10.75
N LEU A 692 -22.50 6.47 -9.87
CA LEU A 692 -23.94 6.16 -9.77
C LEU A 692 -24.85 7.17 -10.48
N LEU A 693 -24.53 8.47 -10.45
CA LEU A 693 -25.43 9.52 -10.96
C LEU A 693 -25.27 9.72 -12.47
N LYS A 694 -26.07 8.99 -13.24
CA LYS A 694 -26.00 8.99 -14.71
C LYS A 694 -26.82 10.14 -15.31
N ASN A 695 -28.02 10.41 -14.79
CA ASN A 695 -29.01 11.26 -15.45
C ASN A 695 -29.33 12.57 -14.71
N SER A 696 -28.97 12.71 -13.44
CA SER A 696 -29.26 13.90 -12.63
C SER A 696 -28.36 15.10 -12.97
N GLY A 697 -28.98 16.24 -13.31
CA GLY A 697 -28.30 17.51 -13.62
C GLY A 697 -28.40 18.58 -12.53
N ARG A 698 -27.79 19.74 -12.77
CA ARG A 698 -27.72 20.89 -11.82
C ARG A 698 -29.10 21.28 -11.26
N ALA A 699 -30.11 21.30 -12.11
CA ALA A 699 -31.48 21.66 -11.73
C ALA A 699 -32.07 20.68 -10.71
N GLN A 700 -31.80 19.38 -10.84
CA GLN A 700 -32.27 18.36 -9.90
C GLN A 700 -31.61 18.57 -8.53
N TRP A 701 -30.30 18.79 -8.48
CA TRP A 701 -29.58 19.06 -7.23
C TRP A 701 -30.12 20.28 -6.48
N LYS A 702 -30.37 21.38 -7.20
CA LYS A 702 -30.95 22.59 -6.60
C LYS A 702 -32.38 22.37 -6.11
N TYR A 703 -33.22 21.74 -6.93
CA TYR A 703 -34.59 21.42 -6.56
C TYR A 703 -34.66 20.54 -5.30
N LEU A 704 -33.81 19.52 -5.21
CA LEU A 704 -33.75 18.66 -4.04
C LEU A 704 -33.21 19.38 -2.79
N ALA A 705 -32.27 20.31 -2.96
CA ALA A 705 -31.81 21.16 -1.87
C ALA A 705 -32.93 22.07 -1.35
N GLU A 706 -33.71 22.71 -2.23
CA GLU A 706 -34.89 23.51 -1.87
C GLU A 706 -35.93 22.64 -1.12
N SER A 707 -36.21 21.44 -1.63
CA SER A 707 -37.12 20.49 -0.98
C SER A 707 -36.67 20.10 0.43
N ILE A 708 -35.37 19.91 0.66
CA ILE A 708 -34.81 19.64 1.99
C ILE A 708 -34.95 20.87 2.92
N GLN A 709 -34.68 22.08 2.41
CA GLN A 709 -34.84 23.32 3.16
C GLN A 709 -36.28 23.50 3.69
N ASP A 710 -37.26 23.22 2.84
CA ASP A 710 -38.68 23.36 3.17
C ASP A 710 -39.17 22.27 4.14
N SER A 711 -38.64 21.05 4.00
CA SER A 711 -39.08 19.90 4.79
C SER A 711 -38.48 19.88 6.20
N ILE A 712 -37.20 20.27 6.35
CA ILE A 712 -36.52 20.35 7.65
C ILE A 712 -36.82 21.72 8.28
N THR A 713 -38.04 21.89 8.78
CA THR A 713 -38.45 23.13 9.47
C THR A 713 -37.73 23.31 10.81
N ASP A 714 -37.74 24.52 11.35
CA ASP A 714 -37.14 24.77 12.68
C ASP A 714 -37.82 23.93 13.77
N ALA A 715 -39.13 23.65 13.64
CA ALA A 715 -39.85 22.76 14.54
C ALA A 715 -39.36 21.30 14.45
N VAL A 716 -39.00 20.83 13.25
CA VAL A 716 -38.38 19.49 13.06
C VAL A 716 -37.01 19.45 13.73
N ILE A 717 -36.20 20.51 13.59
CA ILE A 717 -34.88 20.60 14.23
C ILE A 717 -35.02 20.60 15.76
N GLU A 718 -35.92 21.41 16.33
CA GLU A 718 -36.14 21.41 17.80
C GLU A 718 -36.61 20.04 18.30
N MET A 719 -37.57 19.41 17.61
CA MET A 719 -38.03 18.05 17.96
C MET A 719 -36.89 17.03 17.92
N ALA A 720 -36.05 17.08 16.90
CA ALA A 720 -34.93 16.16 16.72
C ALA A 720 -33.91 16.26 17.87
N PHE A 721 -33.55 17.48 18.29
CA PHE A 721 -32.60 17.68 19.39
C PHE A 721 -33.21 17.42 20.77
N ASN A 722 -34.53 17.55 20.93
CA ASN A 722 -35.23 17.21 22.18
C ASN A 722 -35.16 15.71 22.52
N ASN A 723 -34.88 14.84 21.55
CA ASN A 723 -34.69 13.40 21.77
C ASN A 723 -33.32 13.04 22.34
N ILE A 724 -32.40 14.01 22.43
CA ILE A 724 -31.10 13.85 23.07
C ILE A 724 -31.29 13.92 24.60
N PRO A 725 -30.59 13.10 25.42
CA PRO A 725 -30.76 13.11 26.86
C PRO A 725 -30.57 14.51 27.48
N PRO A 726 -31.46 14.93 28.40
CA PRO A 726 -31.46 16.30 28.94
C PRO A 726 -30.16 16.64 29.68
N GLU A 727 -29.46 15.65 30.24
CA GLU A 727 -28.19 15.85 30.94
C GLU A 727 -27.07 16.39 30.04
N VAL A 728 -27.17 16.19 28.72
CA VAL A 728 -26.16 16.60 27.73
C VAL A 728 -26.68 17.64 26.74
N GLN A 729 -27.86 18.24 26.99
CA GLN A 729 -28.38 19.40 26.26
C GLN A 729 -27.62 20.68 26.67
N ASP A 730 -26.35 20.75 26.29
CA ASP A 730 -25.42 21.80 26.65
C ASP A 730 -25.34 22.95 25.62
N GLU A 731 -24.52 23.96 25.91
CA GLU A 731 -24.28 25.09 25.00
C GLU A 731 -23.69 24.65 23.65
N ALA A 732 -22.94 23.54 23.63
CA ALA A 732 -22.37 22.98 22.41
C ALA A 732 -23.44 22.41 21.47
N LEU A 733 -24.49 21.76 21.98
CA LEU A 733 -25.62 21.35 21.16
C LEU A 733 -26.45 22.52 20.64
N GLU A 734 -26.62 23.59 21.43
CA GLU A 734 -27.27 24.82 20.96
C GLU A 734 -26.46 25.48 19.84
N ASP A 735 -25.13 25.51 19.92
CA ASP A 735 -24.24 25.96 18.84
C ASP A 735 -24.43 25.11 17.56
N ILE A 736 -24.43 23.77 17.70
CA ILE A 736 -24.68 22.85 16.57
C ILE A 736 -26.05 23.14 15.94
N LYS A 737 -27.10 23.29 16.76
CA LYS A 737 -28.47 23.55 16.31
C LYS A 737 -28.57 24.86 15.55
N GLN A 738 -27.91 25.92 16.02
CA GLN A 738 -27.87 27.21 15.35
C GLN A 738 -27.14 27.13 14.01
N LYS A 739 -25.96 26.50 13.98
CA LYS A 739 -25.17 26.29 12.76
C LYS A 739 -25.91 25.44 11.73
N LEU A 740 -26.64 24.41 12.16
CA LEU A 740 -27.49 23.61 11.30
C LEU A 740 -28.59 24.45 10.64
N LYS A 741 -29.26 25.33 11.40
CA LYS A 741 -30.28 26.24 10.87
C LYS A 741 -29.69 27.23 9.84
N GLU A 742 -28.50 27.74 10.10
CA GLU A 742 -27.80 28.65 9.18
C GLU A 742 -27.32 27.92 7.92
N ARG A 743 -26.69 26.76 8.06
CA ARG A 743 -26.25 25.92 6.94
C ARG A 743 -27.42 25.44 6.09
N LYS A 744 -28.57 25.13 6.71
CA LYS A 744 -29.82 24.84 5.99
C LYS A 744 -30.17 25.97 5.04
N LYS A 745 -30.12 27.24 5.46
CA LYS A 745 -30.40 28.40 4.57
C LYS A 745 -29.46 28.47 3.36
N ASN A 746 -28.23 27.99 3.51
CA ASN A 746 -27.21 27.98 2.45
C ASN A 746 -27.20 26.71 1.59
N LEU A 747 -28.04 25.71 1.88
CA LEU A 747 -27.98 24.38 1.25
C LEU A 747 -28.07 24.41 -0.28
N VAL A 748 -28.87 25.30 -0.87
CA VAL A 748 -28.97 25.44 -2.34
C VAL A 748 -27.65 25.92 -2.94
N THR A 749 -26.96 26.85 -2.28
CA THR A 749 -25.63 27.31 -2.70
C THR A 749 -24.59 26.21 -2.56
N ILE A 750 -24.65 25.43 -1.47
CA ILE A 750 -23.78 24.26 -1.26
C ILE A 750 -24.00 23.23 -2.38
N ALA A 751 -25.25 22.92 -2.71
CA ALA A 751 -25.61 22.01 -3.79
C ALA A 751 -25.10 22.47 -5.16
N ASP A 752 -25.20 23.77 -5.45
CA ASP A 752 -24.77 24.34 -6.73
C ASP A 752 -23.23 24.34 -6.89
N ASN A 753 -22.52 24.68 -5.80
CA ASN A 753 -21.06 24.59 -5.74
C ASN A 753 -20.60 23.13 -5.85
N TYR A 754 -21.28 22.21 -5.15
CA TYR A 754 -20.94 20.79 -5.19
C TYR A 754 -21.18 20.21 -6.57
N TYR A 755 -22.30 20.52 -7.21
CA TYR A 755 -22.56 20.09 -8.58
C TYR A 755 -21.46 20.57 -9.54
N SER A 756 -20.93 21.78 -9.33
CA SER A 756 -19.83 22.32 -10.13
C SER A 756 -18.55 21.48 -9.97
N TYR A 757 -18.22 21.07 -8.73
CA TYR A 757 -17.11 20.16 -8.44
C TYR A 757 -17.35 18.75 -9.01
N LEU A 758 -18.51 18.15 -8.71
CA LEU A 758 -18.95 16.84 -9.22
C LEU A 758 -18.83 16.79 -10.75
N SER A 759 -19.34 17.80 -11.45
CA SER A 759 -19.43 17.85 -12.90
C SER A 759 -18.13 18.15 -13.62
N THR A 760 -17.05 18.55 -12.92
CA THR A 760 -15.73 18.81 -13.55
C THR A 760 -15.24 17.63 -14.37
N LEU A 761 -15.48 16.42 -13.86
CA LEU A 761 -15.30 15.12 -14.51
C LEU A 761 -16.63 14.36 -14.49
N GLN A 762 -16.99 13.75 -15.62
CA GLN A 762 -18.11 12.81 -15.68
C GLN A 762 -17.65 11.50 -16.28
N THR A 763 -18.07 10.39 -15.66
CA THR A 763 -17.75 9.04 -16.14
C THR A 763 -19.03 8.40 -16.67
N ILE A 764 -18.97 7.89 -17.88
CA ILE A 764 -20.05 7.17 -18.54
C ILE A 764 -19.54 5.76 -18.77
N VAL A 765 -20.30 4.78 -18.30
CA VAL A 765 -19.91 3.37 -18.32
C VAL A 765 -20.99 2.60 -19.07
N GLY A 766 -20.55 1.77 -20.02
CA GLY A 766 -21.38 0.77 -20.68
C GLY A 766 -21.70 -0.41 -19.78
N THR A 767 -21.96 -1.54 -20.42
CA THR A 767 -22.25 -2.85 -19.87
C THR A 767 -21.14 -3.81 -20.27
N ASP A 768 -21.18 -5.05 -19.78
CA ASP A 768 -20.26 -6.08 -20.26
C ASP A 768 -20.77 -6.76 -21.57
N TYR A 769 -21.65 -6.08 -22.33
CA TYR A 769 -22.27 -6.53 -23.59
C TYR A 769 -22.18 -5.43 -24.66
N ASP A 770 -22.46 -5.77 -25.93
CA ASP A 770 -22.43 -4.83 -27.05
C ASP A 770 -23.23 -3.53 -26.81
N ASP A 771 -22.52 -2.40 -26.69
CA ASP A 771 -23.09 -1.07 -26.49
C ASP A 771 -22.92 -0.13 -27.69
N LEU A 772 -23.83 0.84 -27.80
CA LEU A 772 -23.78 1.92 -28.78
C LEU A 772 -23.77 3.27 -28.08
N PHE A 773 -22.68 4.02 -28.26
CA PHE A 773 -22.50 5.38 -27.77
C PHE A 773 -22.66 6.41 -28.90
N GLU A 774 -23.69 7.24 -28.82
CA GLU A 774 -23.95 8.36 -29.72
C GLU A 774 -23.65 9.68 -29.04
N ILE A 775 -22.57 10.35 -29.47
CA ILE A 775 -22.08 11.59 -28.89
C ILE A 775 -22.23 12.72 -29.91
N THR A 776 -23.05 13.71 -29.60
CA THR A 776 -23.31 14.87 -30.47
C THR A 776 -22.73 16.14 -29.88
N ARG A 777 -21.78 16.76 -30.58
CA ARG A 777 -21.20 18.06 -30.26
C ARG A 777 -22.12 19.19 -30.73
N LEU A 778 -22.72 19.89 -29.77
CA LEU A 778 -23.69 20.96 -30.00
C LEU A 778 -23.01 22.34 -29.88
N PRO A 779 -23.66 23.43 -30.34
CA PRO A 779 -23.22 24.79 -30.08
C PRO A 779 -23.13 25.13 -28.57
N ASP A 780 -22.50 26.26 -28.25
CA ASP A 780 -22.42 26.84 -26.89
C ASP A 780 -21.78 25.92 -25.82
N GLY A 781 -20.75 25.17 -26.19
CA GLY A 781 -20.05 24.33 -25.21
C GLY A 781 -20.78 23.05 -24.85
N LYS A 782 -21.89 22.71 -25.52
CA LYS A 782 -22.77 21.58 -25.14
C LYS A 782 -22.35 20.27 -25.83
N THR A 783 -22.40 19.17 -25.09
CA THR A 783 -22.22 17.82 -25.65
C THR A 783 -23.35 16.92 -25.15
N LEU A 784 -24.14 16.38 -26.07
CA LEU A 784 -25.16 15.38 -25.79
C LEU A 784 -24.53 13.99 -25.89
N VAL A 785 -24.63 13.18 -24.85
CA VAL A 785 -24.20 11.78 -24.84
C VAL A 785 -25.41 10.89 -24.62
N ARG A 786 -25.57 9.92 -25.53
CA ARG A 786 -26.56 8.86 -25.43
C ARG A 786 -25.86 7.52 -25.52
N SER A 787 -26.25 6.57 -24.67
CA SER A 787 -25.76 5.18 -24.77
C SER A 787 -26.90 4.19 -24.65
N PHE A 788 -26.77 3.11 -25.41
CA PHE A 788 -27.78 2.07 -25.54
C PHE A 788 -27.13 0.69 -25.49
N THR A 789 -27.74 -0.26 -24.80
CA THR A 789 -27.44 -1.67 -25.04
C THR A 789 -27.94 -2.07 -26.42
N THR A 790 -27.28 -3.03 -27.05
CA THR A 790 -27.71 -3.56 -28.34
C THR A 790 -27.91 -5.07 -28.32
N ILE A 791 -28.92 -5.54 -29.04
CA ILE A 791 -29.19 -6.96 -29.25
C ILE A 791 -29.21 -7.18 -30.77
N ASN A 792 -28.27 -7.97 -31.28
CA ASN A 792 -28.07 -8.19 -32.71
C ASN A 792 -27.92 -6.88 -33.51
N GLY A 793 -27.26 -5.87 -32.93
CA GLY A 793 -27.06 -4.56 -33.54
C GLY A 793 -28.28 -3.63 -33.55
N ILE A 794 -29.39 -4.01 -32.90
CA ILE A 794 -30.58 -3.18 -32.71
C ILE A 794 -30.56 -2.58 -31.30
N LYS A 795 -30.85 -1.28 -31.17
CA LYS A 795 -30.95 -0.58 -29.87
C LYS A 795 -32.02 -1.23 -28.98
N SER A 796 -31.67 -1.57 -27.74
CA SER A 796 -32.56 -2.14 -26.72
C SER A 796 -32.88 -1.12 -25.63
N ASP A 797 -32.07 -1.05 -24.58
CA ASP A 797 -32.31 -0.18 -23.42
C ASP A 797 -31.45 1.08 -23.51
N THR A 798 -32.02 2.22 -23.09
CA THR A 798 -31.25 3.47 -22.96
C THR A 798 -30.59 3.50 -21.59
N ILE A 799 -29.27 3.64 -21.55
CA ILE A 799 -28.48 3.70 -20.31
C ILE A 799 -28.30 5.17 -19.87
N ILE A 800 -27.95 6.05 -20.80
CA ILE A 800 -27.81 7.50 -20.55
C ILE A 800 -28.44 8.30 -21.69
N ASP A 801 -29.04 9.44 -21.35
CA ASP A 801 -29.41 10.51 -22.29
C ASP A 801 -29.22 11.86 -21.60
N ARG A 802 -28.01 12.43 -21.73
CA ARG A 802 -27.63 13.63 -20.96
C ARG A 802 -26.85 14.64 -21.79
N THR A 803 -27.16 15.92 -21.59
CA THR A 803 -26.40 17.04 -22.16
C THR A 803 -25.49 17.66 -21.10
N PHE A 804 -24.20 17.70 -21.40
CA PHE A 804 -23.17 18.32 -20.57
C PHE A 804 -22.77 19.69 -21.13
N SER A 805 -22.36 20.61 -20.27
CA SER A 805 -21.88 21.95 -20.65
C SER A 805 -20.41 22.11 -20.28
N ARG A 806 -19.60 22.68 -21.17
CA ARG A 806 -18.18 22.98 -20.94
C ARG A 806 -17.91 23.94 -19.78
N ASN A 807 -18.90 24.75 -19.41
CA ASN A 807 -18.80 25.65 -18.26
C ASN A 807 -18.55 24.83 -16.98
N ASP A 808 -19.26 23.71 -16.85
CA ASP A 808 -19.18 22.82 -15.68
C ASP A 808 -18.19 21.67 -15.93
N THR A 809 -18.33 20.98 -17.07
CA THR A 809 -17.61 19.73 -17.37
C THR A 809 -16.39 19.97 -18.23
N LYS A 810 -15.22 19.57 -17.71
CA LYS A 810 -13.93 19.73 -18.39
C LYS A 810 -13.55 18.48 -19.16
N GLU A 811 -13.80 17.30 -18.58
CA GLU A 811 -13.58 16.00 -19.20
C GLU A 811 -14.79 15.06 -19.03
N ILE A 812 -15.06 14.24 -20.05
CA ILE A 812 -15.96 13.09 -19.95
C ILE A 812 -15.16 11.84 -20.32
N TRP A 813 -15.18 10.83 -19.46
CA TRP A 813 -14.57 9.52 -19.72
C TRP A 813 -15.68 8.53 -20.04
N ILE A 814 -15.63 7.91 -21.21
CA ILE A 814 -16.63 6.98 -21.71
C ILE A 814 -15.95 5.61 -21.83
N TYR A 815 -16.42 4.63 -21.07
CA TYR A 815 -15.90 3.26 -21.05
C TYR A 815 -16.91 2.32 -21.73
N GLY A 816 -16.48 1.59 -22.75
CA GLY A 816 -17.26 0.50 -23.38
C GLY A 816 -17.30 -0.74 -22.49
N LEU A 817 -16.15 -1.13 -21.93
CA LEU A 817 -15.91 -2.31 -21.07
C LEU A 817 -15.67 -3.60 -21.85
N ASN A 818 -16.67 -4.46 -22.01
CA ASN A 818 -16.61 -5.72 -22.76
C ASN A 818 -17.75 -5.71 -23.80
N GLY A 819 -17.67 -6.57 -24.82
CA GLY A 819 -18.60 -6.57 -25.93
C GLY A 819 -18.11 -5.73 -27.13
N ASN A 820 -18.75 -5.92 -28.28
CA ASN A 820 -18.35 -5.25 -29.51
C ASN A 820 -18.96 -3.85 -29.57
N ASP A 821 -18.29 -2.86 -28.98
CA ASP A 821 -18.87 -1.54 -28.79
C ASP A 821 -18.74 -0.62 -30.00
N ARG A 822 -19.68 0.31 -30.12
CA ARG A 822 -19.75 1.27 -31.23
C ARG A 822 -19.81 2.69 -30.71
N PHE A 823 -18.80 3.48 -31.07
CA PHE A 823 -18.69 4.89 -30.68
C PHE A 823 -18.87 5.80 -31.88
N ILE A 824 -19.93 6.60 -31.87
CA ILE A 824 -20.27 7.55 -32.94
C ILE A 824 -20.17 8.97 -32.40
N VAL A 825 -19.23 9.77 -32.92
CA VAL A 825 -19.02 11.17 -32.50
C VAL A 825 -19.25 12.13 -33.64
N ASN A 826 -20.36 12.89 -33.56
CA ASN A 826 -20.85 13.78 -34.62
C ASN A 826 -21.12 15.20 -34.10
N GLY A 827 -21.62 16.08 -34.98
CA GLY A 827 -22.08 17.43 -34.63
C GLY A 827 -21.19 18.56 -35.14
N ALA A 828 -21.66 19.80 -34.95
CA ALA A 828 -21.05 21.00 -35.53
C ALA A 828 -20.37 21.92 -34.50
N GLY A 829 -20.52 21.64 -33.19
CA GLY A 829 -19.97 22.48 -32.11
C GLY A 829 -18.45 22.71 -32.18
N ASP A 830 -18.01 23.83 -31.65
CA ASP A 830 -16.62 24.31 -31.65
C ASP A 830 -16.08 24.66 -30.25
N ASP A 831 -16.94 24.97 -29.29
CA ASP A 831 -16.54 24.98 -27.89
C ASP A 831 -16.70 23.57 -27.30
N LEU A 832 -15.61 22.83 -27.10
CA LEU A 832 -15.67 21.38 -26.89
C LEU A 832 -15.17 20.94 -25.49
N ILE A 833 -15.97 20.10 -24.83
CA ILE A 833 -15.56 19.28 -23.68
C ILE A 833 -14.54 18.23 -24.16
N PHE A 834 -13.49 17.98 -23.37
CA PHE A 834 -12.53 16.94 -23.72
C PHE A 834 -13.14 15.56 -23.50
N LEU A 835 -13.10 14.69 -24.52
CA LEU A 835 -13.61 13.32 -24.43
C LEU A 835 -12.46 12.33 -24.37
N ARG A 836 -12.56 11.38 -23.44
CA ARG A 836 -11.80 10.14 -23.47
C ARG A 836 -12.77 9.02 -23.75
N ILE A 837 -12.48 8.24 -24.79
CA ILE A 837 -13.20 7.01 -25.07
C ILE A 837 -12.24 5.87 -24.80
N ILE A 838 -12.66 4.93 -23.98
CA ILE A 838 -11.95 3.71 -23.67
C ILE A 838 -12.84 2.62 -24.25
N GLY A 839 -12.33 1.89 -25.25
CA GLY A 839 -13.09 0.84 -25.92
C GLY A 839 -13.38 -0.29 -24.94
N GLY A 840 -12.46 -1.22 -24.84
CA GLY A 840 -12.70 -2.42 -24.08
C GLY A 840 -11.74 -3.49 -24.54
N ARG A 841 -12.08 -4.75 -24.33
CA ARG A 841 -11.22 -5.86 -24.78
C ARG A 841 -11.64 -6.45 -26.12
N ASP A 842 -12.93 -6.41 -26.39
CA ASP A 842 -13.52 -7.00 -27.58
C ASP A 842 -13.40 -6.03 -28.77
N LYS A 843 -14.03 -6.37 -29.88
CA LYS A 843 -13.84 -5.61 -31.11
C LYS A 843 -14.65 -4.32 -31.11
N ASP A 844 -13.96 -3.20 -30.95
CA ASP A 844 -14.59 -1.88 -30.92
C ASP A 844 -14.52 -1.13 -32.25
N ASN A 845 -15.57 -0.34 -32.50
CA ASN A 845 -15.71 0.47 -33.71
C ASN A 845 -15.84 1.96 -33.37
N PHE A 846 -14.94 2.77 -33.92
CA PHE A 846 -14.90 4.21 -33.70
C PHE A 846 -15.19 4.99 -34.99
N SER A 847 -16.31 5.72 -34.99
CA SER A 847 -16.77 6.61 -36.06
C SER A 847 -16.72 8.07 -35.58
N LEU A 848 -15.53 8.68 -35.62
CA LEU A 848 -15.23 9.99 -35.03
C LEU A 848 -15.35 11.11 -36.07
N LYS A 849 -16.55 11.40 -36.55
CA LYS A 849 -16.76 12.45 -37.56
C LYS A 849 -16.43 13.87 -37.04
N LYS A 850 -16.44 14.06 -35.71
CA LYS A 850 -15.99 15.29 -35.02
C LYS A 850 -15.01 14.97 -33.89
N GLY A 851 -13.77 14.60 -34.24
CA GLY A 851 -12.77 14.11 -33.30
C GLY A 851 -11.94 15.17 -32.54
N ARG A 852 -12.07 16.48 -32.81
CA ARG A 852 -11.25 17.48 -32.07
C ARG A 852 -11.52 17.42 -30.55
N ARG A 853 -10.47 17.52 -29.73
CA ARG A 853 -10.52 17.34 -28.26
C ARG A 853 -11.15 15.99 -27.85
N LEU A 854 -10.84 14.93 -28.61
CA LEU A 854 -11.20 13.56 -28.28
C LEU A 854 -9.95 12.67 -28.36
N LYS A 855 -9.77 11.82 -27.36
CA LYS A 855 -8.73 10.79 -27.34
C LYS A 855 -9.35 9.41 -27.10
N VAL A 856 -9.03 8.45 -27.97
CA VAL A 856 -9.39 7.03 -27.82
C VAL A 856 -8.22 6.28 -27.18
N TYR A 857 -8.54 5.41 -26.23
CA TYR A 857 -7.67 4.42 -25.62
C TYR A 857 -8.25 3.03 -25.88
N ASP A 858 -7.40 2.11 -26.31
CA ASP A 858 -7.78 0.72 -26.53
C ASP A 858 -6.55 -0.19 -26.47
N TYR A 859 -6.74 -1.51 -26.40
CA TYR A 859 -5.64 -2.47 -26.41
C TYR A 859 -4.93 -2.50 -27.77
N GLU A 860 -3.60 -2.68 -27.75
CA GLU A 860 -2.81 -2.85 -28.97
C GLU A 860 -2.88 -4.29 -29.48
N SER A 861 -2.98 -5.23 -28.56
CA SER A 861 -3.07 -6.67 -28.81
C SER A 861 -4.45 -7.17 -29.28
N MET A 862 -5.50 -6.33 -29.23
CA MET A 862 -6.89 -6.71 -29.53
C MET A 862 -7.40 -6.09 -30.86
N PRO A 863 -8.43 -6.67 -31.51
CA PRO A 863 -8.90 -6.20 -32.82
C PRO A 863 -9.71 -4.90 -32.73
N ASN A 864 -9.26 -3.84 -33.40
CA ASN A 864 -9.92 -2.52 -33.37
C ASN A 864 -10.28 -1.99 -34.77
N VAL A 865 -11.41 -1.29 -34.90
CA VAL A 865 -11.86 -0.69 -36.17
C VAL A 865 -12.03 0.83 -36.05
N ILE A 866 -11.27 1.58 -36.85
CA ILE A 866 -11.45 3.03 -37.01
C ILE A 866 -12.11 3.29 -38.37
N GLU A 867 -13.39 3.64 -38.36
CA GLU A 867 -14.10 4.05 -39.58
C GLU A 867 -13.65 5.44 -40.04
N GLU A 868 -13.65 6.41 -39.11
CA GLU A 868 -13.27 7.80 -39.35
C GLU A 868 -12.67 8.42 -38.09
N LYS A 869 -11.69 9.34 -38.24
CA LYS A 869 -11.01 10.01 -37.11
C LYS A 869 -11.25 11.52 -37.01
N LYS A 870 -11.32 12.23 -38.15
CA LYS A 870 -11.50 13.70 -38.32
C LYS A 870 -11.04 14.58 -37.13
N GLY A 871 -9.75 14.49 -36.77
CA GLY A 871 -9.11 15.31 -35.72
C GLY A 871 -9.03 14.68 -34.32
N GLY A 872 -9.55 13.46 -34.13
CA GLY A 872 -9.35 12.65 -32.92
C GLY A 872 -7.90 12.26 -32.71
N SER A 873 -7.55 11.84 -31.51
CA SER A 873 -6.29 11.16 -31.20
C SER A 873 -6.62 9.72 -30.80
N ILE A 874 -5.77 8.77 -31.17
CA ILE A 874 -5.95 7.34 -30.85
C ILE A 874 -4.65 6.86 -30.23
N ARG A 875 -4.77 6.13 -29.13
CA ARG A 875 -3.66 5.47 -28.44
C ARG A 875 -4.04 4.02 -28.21
N TYR A 876 -3.52 3.14 -29.07
CA TYR A 876 -3.47 1.72 -28.78
C TYR A 876 -2.31 1.44 -27.85
N THR A 877 -2.54 0.68 -26.79
CA THR A 877 -1.51 0.37 -25.79
C THR A 877 -1.94 -0.81 -24.94
N ASP A 878 -1.04 -1.73 -24.60
CA ASP A 878 -1.34 -2.82 -23.66
C ASP A 878 -1.05 -2.47 -22.20
N ILE A 879 -0.80 -1.18 -21.89
CA ILE A 879 -0.69 -0.74 -20.49
C ILE A 879 -2.03 -0.98 -19.79
N TYR A 880 -2.03 -1.95 -18.88
CA TYR A 880 -3.23 -2.50 -18.28
C TYR A 880 -4.13 -1.42 -17.64
N ASN A 881 -3.54 -0.48 -16.90
CA ASN A 881 -4.28 0.54 -16.17
C ASN A 881 -4.92 1.63 -17.06
N LEU A 882 -4.52 1.73 -18.34
CA LEU A 882 -5.08 2.71 -19.29
C LEU A 882 -6.34 2.18 -19.99
N ASN A 883 -6.53 0.87 -20.05
CA ASN A 883 -7.71 0.24 -20.65
C ASN A 883 -8.65 -0.39 -19.61
N THR A 884 -8.25 -0.43 -18.34
CA THR A 884 -9.08 -0.99 -17.27
C THR A 884 -9.93 0.10 -16.60
N TYR A 885 -11.22 -0.19 -16.45
CA TYR A 885 -12.14 0.62 -15.67
C TYR A 885 -11.92 0.44 -14.17
N ASP A 886 -11.75 1.57 -13.49
CA ASP A 886 -11.69 1.68 -12.04
C ASP A 886 -12.55 2.89 -11.64
N TYR A 887 -13.65 2.65 -10.92
CA TYR A 887 -14.57 3.70 -10.51
C TYR A 887 -13.94 4.69 -9.52
N ARG A 888 -12.88 4.28 -8.80
CA ARG A 888 -12.12 5.14 -7.87
C ARG A 888 -11.13 6.06 -8.60
N LYS A 889 -10.88 5.86 -9.89
CA LYS A 889 -10.00 6.74 -10.67
C LYS A 889 -10.63 8.13 -10.82
N GLN A 890 -10.03 9.14 -10.18
CA GLN A 890 -10.48 10.54 -10.23
C GLN A 890 -9.45 11.46 -10.92
N ILE A 891 -9.78 12.75 -11.02
CA ILE A 891 -8.78 13.80 -11.29
C ILE A 891 -8.47 14.46 -9.96
N ASP A 892 -7.23 14.32 -9.49
CA ASP A 892 -6.75 14.92 -8.25
C ASP A 892 -5.53 15.82 -8.48
N ARG A 893 -5.35 16.80 -7.60
CA ARG A 893 -4.24 17.75 -7.60
C ARG A 893 -3.78 17.97 -6.18
N SER A 894 -2.54 17.62 -5.90
CA SER A 894 -1.93 17.84 -4.60
C SER A 894 -0.73 18.78 -4.73
N GLN A 895 -0.51 19.53 -3.67
CA GLN A 895 0.64 20.41 -3.54
C GLN A 895 1.17 20.31 -2.13
N GLY A 896 2.47 20.48 -1.97
CA GLY A 896 3.07 20.57 -0.65
C GLY A 896 4.28 21.48 -0.65
N LEU A 897 4.66 21.91 0.54
CA LEU A 897 5.83 22.74 0.80
C LEU A 897 6.58 22.14 2.00
N VAL A 898 7.84 21.76 1.82
CA VAL A 898 8.70 21.35 2.93
C VAL A 898 9.91 22.26 3.05
N SER A 899 10.45 22.33 4.26
CA SER A 899 11.67 23.07 4.58
C SER A 899 12.72 22.14 5.17
N ALA A 900 13.98 22.41 4.86
CA ALA A 900 15.12 21.75 5.47
C ALA A 900 16.17 22.78 5.91
N ILE A 901 16.85 22.48 7.01
CA ILE A 901 17.99 23.24 7.51
C ILE A 901 19.17 22.28 7.66
N GLY A 902 20.32 22.67 7.13
CA GLY A 902 21.56 21.92 7.27
C GLY A 902 22.70 22.80 7.73
N TYR A 903 23.79 22.19 8.16
CA TYR A 903 25.06 22.85 8.41
C TYR A 903 26.22 21.95 8.02
N ASN A 904 27.20 22.51 7.31
CA ASN A 904 28.55 21.95 7.23
C ASN A 904 29.59 23.09 7.11
N PRO A 905 30.87 22.87 7.47
CA PRO A 905 31.86 23.96 7.48
C PRO A 905 32.19 24.58 6.12
N ASP A 906 31.90 23.92 5.00
CA ASP A 906 32.13 24.50 3.67
C ASP A 906 30.95 25.33 3.17
N ASP A 907 29.72 25.05 3.60
CA ASP A 907 28.51 25.77 3.17
C ASP A 907 27.99 26.77 4.23
N GLY A 908 28.38 26.60 5.49
CA GLY A 908 27.73 27.25 6.62
C GLY A 908 26.37 26.65 6.92
N PHE A 909 25.44 27.48 7.39
CA PHE A 909 24.03 27.09 7.48
C PHE A 909 23.40 27.11 6.08
N ARG A 910 22.70 26.03 5.75
CA ARG A 910 21.87 25.89 4.56
C ARG A 910 20.40 25.98 4.99
N ALA A 911 19.64 26.88 4.40
CA ALA A 911 18.18 26.88 4.49
C ALA A 911 17.61 26.52 3.12
N ALA A 912 16.76 25.49 3.07
CA ALA A 912 16.15 25.00 1.83
C ALA A 912 14.63 24.96 1.94
N LEU A 913 13.96 25.27 0.83
CA LEU A 913 12.53 25.16 0.63
C LEU A 913 12.29 24.34 -0.64
N GLN A 914 11.34 23.41 -0.59
CA GLN A 914 10.91 22.66 -1.77
C GLN A 914 9.39 22.72 -1.87
N TYR A 915 8.90 23.09 -3.05
CA TYR A 915 7.48 23.08 -3.40
C TYR A 915 7.23 21.98 -4.44
N ALA A 916 6.31 21.08 -4.14
CA ALA A 916 5.90 20.01 -5.05
C ALA A 916 4.45 20.23 -5.48
N TYR A 917 4.17 20.05 -6.78
CA TYR A 917 2.83 20.06 -7.35
C TYR A 917 2.64 18.78 -8.19
N ARG A 918 1.66 17.97 -7.81
CA ARG A 918 1.35 16.67 -8.42
C ARG A 918 -0.07 16.71 -8.98
N VAL A 919 -0.26 16.10 -10.14
CA VAL A 919 -1.57 15.90 -10.75
C VAL A 919 -1.75 14.44 -11.08
N ASP A 920 -2.87 13.88 -10.67
CA ASP A 920 -3.31 12.51 -10.93
C ASP A 920 -4.57 12.55 -11.79
N ASN A 921 -4.40 12.53 -13.11
CA ASN A 921 -5.46 12.48 -14.11
C ASN A 921 -5.63 11.03 -14.63
N PHE A 922 -6.20 10.82 -15.81
CA PHE A 922 -6.47 9.51 -16.39
C PHE A 922 -5.22 8.62 -16.59
N GLN A 923 -4.13 9.21 -17.09
CA GLN A 923 -2.90 8.51 -17.48
C GLN A 923 -1.85 8.67 -16.39
N ARG A 924 -1.50 7.59 -15.69
CA ARG A 924 -0.71 7.62 -14.45
C ARG A 924 0.44 6.61 -14.46
N ASN A 925 1.65 7.05 -14.11
CA ASN A 925 2.82 6.18 -13.95
C ASN A 925 3.94 6.79 -13.06
N PRO A 926 3.78 6.91 -11.73
CA PRO A 926 2.58 6.63 -10.93
C PRO A 926 1.61 7.82 -10.85
N PHE A 927 2.05 9.04 -11.17
CA PHE A 927 1.23 10.24 -11.30
C PHE A 927 1.06 10.63 -12.77
N SER A 928 0.20 11.60 -13.12
CA SER A 928 0.13 12.12 -14.50
C SER A 928 1.23 13.14 -14.79
N GLN A 929 1.47 14.04 -13.84
CA GLN A 929 2.59 14.96 -13.88
C GLN A 929 3.01 15.36 -12.46
N LYS A 930 4.31 15.58 -12.27
CA LYS A 930 4.89 16.09 -11.01
C LYS A 930 5.86 17.20 -11.34
N HIS A 931 5.75 18.29 -10.61
CA HIS A 931 6.62 19.47 -10.71
C HIS A 931 7.21 19.75 -9.34
N ILE A 932 8.53 19.90 -9.25
CA ILE A 932 9.22 20.20 -8.01
C ILE A 932 10.10 21.43 -8.24
N VAL A 933 9.93 22.45 -7.40
CA VAL A 933 10.78 23.64 -7.35
C VAL A 933 11.53 23.61 -6.02
N SER A 934 12.86 23.70 -6.05
CA SER A 934 13.67 23.77 -4.83
C SER A 934 14.50 25.05 -4.81
N LEU A 935 14.56 25.71 -3.66
CA LEU A 935 15.39 26.87 -3.39
C LEU A 935 16.27 26.56 -2.17
N ALA A 936 17.58 26.82 -2.26
CA ALA A 936 18.49 26.72 -1.14
C ALA A 936 19.34 27.99 -1.03
N TYR A 937 19.59 28.45 0.19
CA TYR A 937 20.49 29.55 0.51
C TYR A 937 21.59 29.07 1.47
N PHE A 938 22.82 29.50 1.23
CA PHE A 938 24.02 29.05 1.96
C PHE A 938 24.71 30.27 2.61
N THR A 939 24.83 30.28 3.93
CA THR A 939 25.26 31.49 4.67
C THR A 939 26.74 31.84 4.47
N ASP A 940 27.64 30.85 4.48
CA ASP A 940 29.10 31.14 4.52
C ASP A 940 29.64 31.53 3.15
N ILE A 941 28.97 31.08 2.08
CA ILE A 941 29.31 31.44 0.71
C ILE A 941 28.37 32.54 0.16
N ASN A 942 27.36 32.94 0.93
CA ASN A 942 26.33 33.93 0.59
C ASN A 942 25.71 33.69 -0.79
N SER A 943 25.44 32.43 -1.12
CA SER A 943 24.95 32.02 -2.45
C SER A 943 23.57 31.39 -2.35
N PHE A 944 22.89 31.28 -3.50
CA PHE A 944 21.67 30.49 -3.60
C PHE A 944 21.73 29.50 -4.76
N GLU A 945 20.92 28.45 -4.65
CA GLU A 945 20.64 27.49 -5.70
C GLU A 945 19.11 27.41 -5.91
N LEU A 946 18.68 27.52 -7.16
CA LEU A 946 17.32 27.28 -7.61
C LEU A 946 17.33 26.07 -8.56
N SER A 947 16.45 25.10 -8.31
CA SER A 947 16.24 23.99 -9.23
C SER A 947 14.76 23.75 -9.50
N TYR A 948 14.48 23.25 -10.70
CA TYR A 948 13.15 22.84 -11.13
C TYR A 948 13.26 21.47 -11.79
N SER A 949 12.31 20.58 -11.51
CA SER A 949 12.13 19.33 -12.22
C SER A 949 10.66 19.12 -12.56
N GLY A 950 10.40 18.65 -13.77
CA GLY A 950 9.08 18.29 -14.27
C GLY A 950 9.09 16.89 -14.85
N GLU A 951 8.04 16.12 -14.59
CA GLU A 951 7.84 14.78 -15.11
C GLU A 951 6.39 14.61 -15.61
N PHE A 952 6.22 13.93 -16.75
CA PHE A 952 4.94 13.61 -17.37
C PHE A 952 4.86 12.13 -17.70
N ALA A 953 3.79 11.48 -17.25
CA ALA A 953 3.67 10.03 -17.38
C ALA A 953 3.33 9.55 -18.78
N ASN A 954 3.80 8.33 -19.10
CA ASN A 954 3.42 7.53 -20.27
C ASN A 954 3.47 8.33 -21.60
N ILE A 955 4.52 9.09 -21.88
CA ILE A 955 4.67 9.80 -23.16
C ILE A 955 4.68 8.82 -24.33
N LYS A 956 5.25 7.62 -24.10
CA LYS A 956 5.16 6.43 -24.94
C LYS A 956 5.18 5.22 -24.01
N ASP A 957 4.19 4.34 -24.13
CA ASP A 957 4.07 3.15 -23.26
C ASP A 957 4.28 3.51 -21.78
N ASP A 958 5.12 2.79 -21.05
CA ASP A 958 5.48 3.05 -19.65
C ASP A 958 6.69 3.99 -19.47
N LEU A 959 7.09 4.73 -20.52
CA LEU A 959 8.11 5.77 -20.45
C LEU A 959 7.50 7.12 -20.06
N ASN A 960 8.13 7.80 -19.12
CA ASN A 960 7.79 9.16 -18.74
C ASN A 960 8.79 10.15 -19.36
N LEU A 961 8.30 11.34 -19.70
CA LEU A 961 9.14 12.46 -20.09
C LEU A 961 9.56 13.22 -18.83
N SER A 962 10.83 13.53 -18.71
CA SER A 962 11.39 14.35 -17.64
C SER A 962 12.19 15.51 -18.21
N PHE A 963 12.19 16.63 -17.50
CA PHE A 963 13.01 17.78 -17.81
C PHE A 963 13.29 18.58 -16.55
N GLY A 964 14.36 19.35 -16.56
CA GLY A 964 14.76 20.12 -15.40
C GLY A 964 15.66 21.28 -15.73
N ALA A 965 15.78 22.18 -14.77
CA ALA A 965 16.68 23.31 -14.82
C ALA A 965 17.36 23.51 -13.45
N ARG A 966 18.60 23.99 -13.46
CA ARG A 966 19.36 24.36 -12.27
C ARG A 966 20.05 25.69 -12.50
N LEU A 967 20.04 26.55 -11.50
CA LEU A 967 20.69 27.85 -11.49
C LEU A 967 21.35 28.07 -10.13
N THR A 968 22.62 28.44 -10.15
CA THR A 968 23.34 28.95 -8.97
C THR A 968 23.66 30.43 -9.17
N SER A 969 23.82 31.17 -8.06
CA SER A 969 24.25 32.56 -8.13
C SER A 969 25.72 32.67 -8.59
N PRO A 970 26.16 33.81 -9.17
CA PRO A 970 27.53 33.97 -9.66
C PRO A 970 28.63 33.77 -8.60
N ASN A 971 28.30 34.01 -7.33
CA ASN A 971 29.19 33.83 -6.18
C ASN A 971 29.04 32.46 -5.51
N TYR A 972 28.44 31.47 -6.18
CA TYR A 972 28.40 30.09 -5.67
C TYR A 972 29.82 29.52 -5.66
N LYS A 973 30.23 28.93 -4.53
CA LYS A 973 31.63 28.52 -4.33
C LYS A 973 31.79 27.01 -4.43
N VAL A 974 32.77 26.58 -5.22
CA VAL A 974 33.27 25.20 -5.28
C VAL A 974 34.69 25.17 -4.73
N ASN A 975 35.04 24.15 -3.95
CA ASN A 975 36.40 24.02 -3.45
C ASN A 975 37.32 23.41 -4.51
N PHE A 976 38.55 23.93 -4.63
CA PHE A 976 39.59 23.36 -5.48
C PHE A 976 40.97 23.55 -4.86
N PHE A 977 41.65 22.44 -4.60
CA PHE A 977 42.99 22.40 -3.96
C PHE A 977 44.10 22.04 -4.98
N GLY A 978 43.79 22.05 -6.27
CA GLY A 978 44.64 21.53 -7.34
C GLY A 978 44.33 20.07 -7.72
N PHE A 979 44.93 19.62 -8.82
CA PHE A 979 44.85 18.23 -9.28
C PHE A 979 45.88 17.36 -8.56
N GLY A 980 45.43 16.22 -8.00
CA GLY A 980 46.30 15.20 -7.44
C GLY A 980 45.87 14.72 -6.06
N ASN A 981 46.45 13.59 -5.67
CA ASN A 981 46.13 12.91 -4.41
C ASN A 981 46.92 13.45 -3.21
N GLU A 982 47.98 14.23 -3.43
CA GLU A 982 48.85 14.77 -2.39
C GLU A 982 48.87 16.30 -2.35
N THR A 983 47.83 16.95 -2.88
CA THR A 983 47.65 18.39 -2.81
C THR A 983 47.62 18.87 -1.36
N GLN A 984 48.17 20.06 -1.09
CA GLN A 984 48.22 20.64 0.25
C GLN A 984 46.94 21.41 0.59
N ASN A 985 46.53 21.42 1.85
CA ASN A 985 45.47 22.27 2.37
C ASN A 985 46.12 23.43 3.14
N LEU A 986 46.28 24.58 2.49
CA LEU A 986 46.97 25.75 3.04
C LEU A 986 46.04 26.67 3.85
N GLN A 987 44.92 26.16 4.36
CA GLN A 987 43.93 26.98 5.09
C GLN A 987 44.48 27.65 6.35
N ASP A 988 45.44 27.02 7.04
CA ASP A 988 46.00 27.56 8.28
C ASP A 988 46.95 28.74 8.00
N GLU A 989 47.55 28.79 6.81
CA GLU A 989 48.46 29.83 6.37
C GLU A 989 47.71 30.97 5.65
N ASN A 990 46.79 30.62 4.75
CA ASN A 990 46.16 31.55 3.80
C ASN A 990 44.67 31.79 4.07
N GLY A 991 44.11 31.18 5.12
CA GLY A 991 42.69 31.29 5.48
C GLY A 991 41.79 30.27 4.78
N TYR A 992 40.60 30.08 5.34
CA TYR A 992 39.66 29.03 4.91
C TYR A 992 39.14 29.21 3.47
N ASP A 993 39.00 30.47 3.03
CA ASP A 993 38.50 30.85 1.70
C ASP A 993 39.52 30.67 0.56
N TYR A 994 40.80 30.44 0.87
CA TYR A 994 41.88 30.40 -0.14
C TYR A 994 41.63 29.40 -1.27
N ASN A 995 41.00 28.25 -0.95
CA ASN A 995 40.72 27.17 -1.90
C ASN A 995 39.30 27.24 -2.50
N ARG A 996 38.53 28.30 -2.25
CA ARG A 996 37.18 28.45 -2.80
C ARG A 996 37.21 29.20 -4.13
N VAL A 997 36.44 28.71 -5.09
CA VAL A 997 36.32 29.26 -6.44
C VAL A 997 34.87 29.61 -6.71
N ASP A 998 34.62 30.84 -7.16
CA ASP A 998 33.31 31.24 -7.64
C ASP A 998 33.03 30.53 -8.98
N VAL A 999 32.02 29.67 -9.02
CA VAL A 999 31.61 28.91 -10.20
C VAL A 999 30.10 29.03 -10.34
N GLN A 1000 29.64 29.84 -11.30
CA GLN A 1000 28.25 29.84 -11.68
C GLN A 1000 27.95 28.62 -12.54
N HIS A 1001 26.85 27.95 -12.24
CA HIS A 1001 26.32 26.81 -12.99
C HIS A 1001 24.87 27.05 -13.38
N ILE A 1002 24.61 27.05 -14.69
CA ILE A 1002 23.27 27.04 -15.29
C ILE A 1002 23.13 25.74 -16.07
N SER A 1003 22.07 24.98 -15.82
CA SER A 1003 21.85 23.68 -16.47
C SER A 1003 20.41 23.53 -16.92
N GLY A 1004 20.21 22.88 -18.07
CA GLY A 1004 18.93 22.39 -18.55
C GLY A 1004 19.04 20.94 -18.98
N ASN A 1005 18.07 20.09 -18.63
CA ASN A 1005 18.04 18.70 -19.06
C ASN A 1005 16.67 18.27 -19.59
N ILE A 1006 16.68 17.26 -20.46
CA ILE A 1006 15.51 16.55 -20.96
C ILE A 1006 15.85 15.06 -21.06
N GLY A 1007 14.93 14.19 -20.66
CA GLY A 1007 15.17 12.75 -20.70
C GLY A 1007 13.91 11.91 -20.65
N LEU A 1008 14.05 10.65 -21.04
CA LEU A 1008 13.04 9.61 -20.90
C LEU A 1008 13.39 8.74 -19.71
N LEU A 1009 12.42 8.47 -18.85
CA LEU A 1009 12.60 7.61 -17.68
C LEU A 1009 11.58 6.49 -17.62
N ARG A 1010 11.97 5.38 -16.99
CA ARG A 1010 11.14 4.20 -16.74
C ARG A 1010 11.36 3.74 -15.31
N ASN A 1011 10.27 3.62 -14.57
CA ASN A 1011 10.25 2.93 -13.28
C ASN A 1011 9.93 1.45 -13.51
N SER A 1012 10.64 0.57 -12.85
CA SER A 1012 10.31 -0.85 -12.78
C SER A 1012 9.61 -1.13 -11.45
N ASN A 1013 8.70 -2.11 -11.45
CA ASN A 1013 8.03 -2.58 -10.24
C ASN A 1013 8.98 -3.29 -9.24
N PHE A 1014 10.27 -3.46 -9.57
CA PHE A 1014 11.23 -4.25 -8.80
C PHE A 1014 12.28 -3.43 -8.03
N GLY A 1015 12.12 -2.12 -7.91
CA GLY A 1015 13.10 -1.22 -7.26
C GLY A 1015 14.11 -0.60 -8.21
N SER A 1016 13.94 -0.80 -9.52
CA SER A 1016 14.83 -0.28 -10.56
C SER A 1016 14.27 0.99 -11.21
N PHE A 1017 15.16 1.94 -11.50
CA PHE A 1017 14.89 3.18 -12.22
C PHE A 1017 15.88 3.29 -13.37
N PHE A 1018 15.39 3.56 -14.58
CA PHE A 1018 16.21 3.78 -15.77
C PHE A 1018 15.90 5.16 -16.34
N LYS A 1019 16.92 5.95 -16.67
CA LYS A 1019 16.76 7.25 -17.34
C LYS A 1019 17.83 7.43 -18.41
N LEU A 1020 17.42 7.85 -19.60
CA LEU A 1020 18.31 8.34 -20.64
C LEU A 1020 18.04 9.83 -20.81
N GLN A 1021 19.04 10.67 -20.58
CA GLN A 1021 18.87 12.13 -20.63
C GLN A 1021 20.00 12.83 -21.39
N THR A 1022 19.67 14.00 -21.91
CA THR A 1022 20.62 14.98 -22.43
C THR A 1022 20.59 16.21 -21.52
N THR A 1023 21.78 16.70 -21.18
CA THR A 1023 21.99 17.88 -20.33
C THR A 1023 22.78 18.92 -21.12
N PHE A 1024 22.43 20.19 -20.95
CA PHE A 1024 23.14 21.34 -21.47
C PHE A 1024 23.58 22.21 -20.30
N ASP A 1025 24.88 22.38 -20.13
CA ASP A 1025 25.45 23.11 -19.01
C ASP A 1025 26.19 24.35 -19.50
N ALA A 1026 26.07 25.44 -18.76
CA ALA A 1026 26.89 26.63 -18.87
C ALA A 1026 27.59 26.87 -17.53
N TYR A 1027 28.91 26.96 -17.56
CA TYR A 1027 29.75 27.25 -16.39
C TYR A 1027 30.49 28.56 -16.59
N GLU A 1028 30.47 29.42 -15.59
CA GLU A 1028 31.31 30.64 -15.55
C GLU A 1028 32.20 30.58 -14.31
N VAL A 1029 33.51 30.66 -14.52
CA VAL A 1029 34.50 30.69 -13.43
C VAL A 1029 34.85 32.14 -13.12
N GLY A 1030 34.54 32.59 -11.90
CA GLY A 1030 34.76 33.96 -11.46
C GLY A 1030 36.24 34.35 -11.41
N ASN A 1031 36.52 35.61 -11.74
CA ASN A 1031 37.89 36.16 -11.82
C ASN A 1031 38.33 36.85 -10.51
N SER A 1032 38.11 36.19 -9.36
CA SER A 1032 38.36 36.82 -8.05
C SER A 1032 39.87 36.99 -7.78
N PRO A 1033 40.37 38.20 -7.43
CA PRO A 1033 41.81 38.49 -7.37
C PRO A 1033 42.59 37.84 -6.22
N THR A 1034 41.93 37.18 -5.26
CA THR A 1034 42.48 36.88 -3.92
C THR A 1034 42.70 35.40 -3.60
N ASN A 1035 42.50 34.48 -4.55
CA ASN A 1035 42.38 33.05 -4.25
C ASN A 1035 43.38 32.20 -5.05
N PHE A 1036 43.61 30.93 -4.67
CA PHE A 1036 44.50 29.96 -5.34
C PHE A 1036 44.38 29.94 -6.88
N ILE A 1037 43.18 30.22 -7.43
CA ILE A 1037 42.95 30.27 -8.87
C ILE A 1037 43.59 31.47 -9.57
N SER A 1038 43.92 32.59 -8.92
CA SER A 1038 44.72 33.64 -9.57
C SER A 1038 46.12 33.13 -9.94
N GLU A 1039 46.63 32.14 -9.22
CA GLU A 1039 47.94 31.52 -9.42
C GLU A 1039 47.86 30.20 -10.22
N ALA A 1040 46.71 29.53 -10.25
CA ALA A 1040 46.48 28.31 -11.03
C ALA A 1040 46.13 28.59 -12.50
N THR A 1041 46.66 27.76 -13.42
CA THR A 1041 46.29 27.74 -14.84
C THR A 1041 44.90 27.10 -14.98
N VAL A 1042 43.87 27.93 -15.04
CA VAL A 1042 42.48 27.52 -15.34
C VAL A 1042 42.06 28.28 -16.59
N GLU A 1043 41.58 27.54 -17.58
CA GLU A 1043 41.14 28.08 -18.88
C GLU A 1043 39.81 28.87 -18.72
N ASN A 1044 39.56 29.82 -19.63
CA ASN A 1044 38.29 30.55 -19.77
C ASN A 1044 37.79 31.29 -18.50
N LYS A 1045 38.70 31.87 -17.70
CA LYS A 1045 38.32 32.70 -16.53
C LYS A 1045 37.51 33.93 -16.95
N GLY A 1046 36.35 34.12 -16.33
CA GLY A 1046 35.43 35.22 -16.66
C GLY A 1046 34.73 35.05 -18.01
N GLU A 1047 34.85 33.88 -18.65
CA GLU A 1047 34.11 33.50 -19.84
C GLU A 1047 33.17 32.34 -19.49
N THR A 1048 32.03 32.25 -20.18
CA THR A 1048 31.06 31.16 -20.00
C THR A 1048 31.40 30.03 -20.95
N SER A 1049 31.64 28.83 -20.43
CA SER A 1049 31.85 27.62 -21.25
C SER A 1049 30.58 26.77 -21.31
N TYR A 1050 30.24 26.29 -22.51
CA TYR A 1050 29.03 25.51 -22.77
C TYR A 1050 29.35 24.03 -23.02
N PHE A 1051 28.56 23.13 -22.41
CA PHE A 1051 28.75 21.69 -22.55
C PHE A 1051 27.44 20.99 -22.88
N GLY A 1052 27.54 19.91 -23.66
CA GLY A 1052 26.44 18.98 -23.94
C GLY A 1052 26.78 17.59 -23.43
N THR A 1053 25.90 16.98 -22.65
CA THR A 1053 26.09 15.64 -22.10
C THR A 1053 24.96 14.72 -22.51
N LEU A 1054 25.30 13.51 -22.96
CA LEU A 1054 24.35 12.39 -23.10
C LEU A 1054 24.68 11.34 -22.03
N GLU A 1055 23.74 11.00 -21.17
CA GLU A 1055 23.97 10.07 -20.05
C GLU A 1055 22.82 9.09 -19.82
N GLY A 1056 23.19 7.86 -19.46
CA GLY A 1056 22.31 6.81 -18.99
C GLY A 1056 22.47 6.60 -17.49
N ILE A 1057 21.35 6.62 -16.78
CA ILE A 1057 21.26 6.52 -15.32
C ILE A 1057 20.44 5.27 -14.98
N TYR A 1058 21.01 4.42 -14.14
CA TYR A 1058 20.35 3.26 -13.55
C TYR A 1058 20.50 3.29 -12.04
N ASN A 1059 19.37 3.27 -11.33
CA ASN A 1059 19.34 3.16 -9.88
C ASN A 1059 18.56 1.91 -9.48
N TYR A 1060 19.05 1.22 -8.46
CA TYR A 1060 18.37 0.10 -7.82
C TYR A 1060 18.29 0.33 -6.32
N ARG A 1061 17.10 0.13 -5.74
CA ARG A 1061 16.84 0.26 -4.31
C ARG A 1061 16.04 -0.95 -3.82
N SER A 1062 16.51 -1.57 -2.76
CA SER A 1062 15.80 -2.64 -2.07
C SER A 1062 16.15 -2.58 -0.58
N PHE A 1063 15.13 -2.40 0.25
CA PHE A 1063 15.28 -2.26 1.70
C PHE A 1063 14.14 -3.01 2.39
N ASP A 1064 14.44 -3.62 3.53
CA ASP A 1064 13.40 -4.15 4.41
C ASP A 1064 12.53 -3.03 5.01
N ASP A 1065 13.18 -1.95 5.44
CA ASP A 1065 12.57 -0.69 5.89
C ASP A 1065 13.34 0.49 5.25
N PRO A 1066 12.72 1.33 4.40
CA PRO A 1066 13.38 2.49 3.78
C PRO A 1066 13.89 3.54 4.78
N GLN A 1067 13.23 3.73 5.93
CA GLN A 1067 13.62 4.77 6.90
C GLN A 1067 14.78 4.30 7.78
N ASN A 1068 14.75 3.03 8.23
CA ASN A 1068 15.83 2.45 9.01
C ASN A 1068 16.24 1.05 8.51
N PRO A 1069 16.94 0.95 7.35
CA PRO A 1069 17.26 -0.34 6.75
C PRO A 1069 18.14 -1.21 7.65
N THR A 1070 17.75 -2.48 7.82
CA THR A 1070 18.56 -3.51 8.51
C THR A 1070 19.09 -4.57 7.55
N ILE A 1071 18.40 -4.74 6.42
CA ILE A 1071 18.73 -5.59 5.28
C ILE A 1071 18.44 -4.76 4.03
N GLY A 1072 19.39 -4.68 3.10
CA GLY A 1072 19.14 -3.92 1.88
C GLY A 1072 20.34 -3.68 1.00
N MET A 1073 20.06 -3.31 -0.24
CA MET A 1073 21.03 -2.97 -1.26
C MET A 1073 20.63 -1.69 -1.98
N MET A 1074 21.63 -0.88 -2.28
CA MET A 1074 21.51 0.21 -3.24
C MET A 1074 22.59 0.09 -4.29
N PHE A 1075 22.24 0.34 -5.55
CA PHE A 1075 23.19 0.42 -6.64
C PHE A 1075 22.85 1.62 -7.52
N ASP A 1076 23.84 2.45 -7.80
CA ASP A 1076 23.76 3.58 -8.71
C ASP A 1076 24.78 3.38 -9.82
N LEU A 1077 24.37 3.65 -11.04
CA LEU A 1077 25.21 3.65 -12.23
C LEU A 1077 24.80 4.83 -13.09
N ASN A 1078 25.72 5.78 -13.29
CA ASN A 1078 25.56 6.86 -14.24
C ASN A 1078 26.77 6.83 -15.19
N ALA A 1079 26.52 6.64 -16.48
CA ALA A 1079 27.54 6.64 -17.51
C ALA A 1079 27.13 7.56 -18.67
N GLY A 1080 28.07 8.34 -19.18
CA GLY A 1080 27.78 9.30 -20.23
C GLY A 1080 29.00 9.82 -20.95
N VAL A 1081 28.75 10.71 -21.91
CA VAL A 1081 29.76 11.43 -22.67
C VAL A 1081 29.41 12.91 -22.64
N THR A 1082 30.40 13.75 -22.36
CA THR A 1082 30.30 15.20 -22.33
C THR A 1082 31.19 15.78 -23.41
N ASP A 1083 30.63 16.71 -24.17
CA ASP A 1083 31.28 17.46 -25.23
C ASP A 1083 31.29 18.95 -24.88
N ASN A 1084 32.34 19.66 -25.27
CA ASN A 1084 32.42 21.11 -25.18
C ASN A 1084 31.80 21.71 -26.44
N LEU A 1085 30.75 22.50 -26.29
CA LEU A 1085 29.97 23.02 -27.41
C LEU A 1085 30.66 24.18 -28.15
N GLU A 1086 31.78 24.67 -27.62
CA GLU A 1086 32.61 25.70 -28.23
C GLU A 1086 33.85 25.11 -28.92
N ASP A 1087 34.41 24.03 -28.35
CA ASP A 1087 35.53 23.27 -28.91
C ASP A 1087 35.25 21.76 -28.89
N MET A 1088 34.70 21.25 -29.99
CA MET A 1088 34.24 19.86 -30.12
C MET A 1088 35.37 18.81 -30.10
N ASP A 1089 36.65 19.23 -30.06
CA ASP A 1089 37.78 18.34 -29.81
C ASP A 1089 37.95 18.04 -28.30
N GLU A 1090 37.24 18.75 -27.42
CA GLU A 1090 37.27 18.60 -25.97
C GLU A 1090 36.12 17.71 -25.43
N VAL A 1091 36.15 16.45 -25.84
CA VAL A 1091 35.19 15.42 -25.41
C VAL A 1091 35.78 14.50 -24.33
N PHE A 1092 34.97 14.10 -23.36
CA PHE A 1092 35.33 13.05 -22.40
C PHE A 1092 34.14 12.17 -22.01
N GLY A 1093 34.40 10.89 -21.77
CA GLY A 1093 33.43 9.96 -21.20
C GLY A 1093 33.47 9.97 -19.68
N PHE A 1094 32.40 9.57 -19.00
CA PHE A 1094 32.43 9.35 -17.56
C PHE A 1094 31.64 8.12 -17.13
N LEU A 1095 32.04 7.57 -15.99
CA LEU A 1095 31.37 6.49 -15.27
C LEU A 1095 31.36 6.86 -13.78
N LYS A 1096 30.18 6.93 -13.19
CA LYS A 1096 29.93 7.13 -11.76
C LYS A 1096 29.15 5.93 -11.26
N THR A 1097 29.61 5.26 -10.21
CA THR A 1097 28.89 4.13 -9.64
C THR A 1097 29.03 4.07 -8.13
N ARG A 1098 27.93 3.68 -7.47
CA ARG A 1098 27.85 3.52 -6.02
C ARG A 1098 27.16 2.21 -5.68
N LEU A 1099 27.74 1.42 -4.79
CA LEU A 1099 27.19 0.15 -4.32
C LEU A 1099 27.18 0.14 -2.80
N GLY A 1100 25.99 0.01 -2.21
CA GLY A 1100 25.77 -0.02 -0.77
C GLY A 1100 25.02 -1.26 -0.30
N PHE A 1101 25.38 -1.75 0.88
CA PHE A 1101 24.70 -2.86 1.55
C PHE A 1101 24.42 -2.53 3.02
N TYR A 1102 23.29 -3.02 3.53
CA TYR A 1102 22.94 -3.06 4.95
C TYR A 1102 22.93 -4.50 5.40
N ASN A 1103 23.73 -4.84 6.41
CA ASN A 1103 23.88 -6.20 6.92
C ASN A 1103 23.61 -6.24 8.41
N THR A 1104 22.57 -6.94 8.83
CA THR A 1104 22.38 -7.20 10.25
C THR A 1104 23.46 -8.13 10.80
N LEU A 1105 24.04 -7.77 11.94
CA LEU A 1105 25.10 -8.55 12.60
C LEU A 1105 24.59 -9.38 13.78
N VAL A 1106 23.36 -9.15 14.21
CA VAL A 1106 22.76 -9.72 15.42
C VAL A 1106 21.34 -10.17 15.14
N LYS A 1107 20.91 -11.26 15.78
CA LYS A 1107 19.57 -11.83 15.53
C LYS A 1107 18.43 -10.83 15.73
N ASN A 1108 18.53 -9.92 16.70
CA ASN A 1108 17.48 -8.93 16.99
C ASN A 1108 17.44 -7.74 16.01
N ARG A 1109 18.32 -7.69 15.00
CA ARG A 1109 18.42 -6.65 13.98
C ARG A 1109 18.77 -5.24 14.46
N THR A 1110 19.14 -5.06 15.72
CA THR A 1110 19.47 -3.71 16.26
C THR A 1110 20.88 -3.25 15.90
N LEU A 1111 21.79 -4.16 15.54
CA LEU A 1111 23.16 -3.84 15.11
C LEU A 1111 23.34 -4.17 13.63
N VAL A 1112 23.66 -3.16 12.83
CA VAL A 1112 23.72 -3.22 11.36
C VAL A 1112 25.05 -2.68 10.87
N LEU A 1113 25.72 -3.40 9.97
CA LEU A 1113 26.87 -2.93 9.22
C LEU A 1113 26.41 -2.38 7.88
N LYS A 1114 26.51 -1.06 7.69
CA LYS A 1114 26.33 -0.40 6.40
C LYS A 1114 27.69 -0.29 5.73
N THR A 1115 27.83 -0.84 4.52
CA THR A 1115 29.04 -0.68 3.70
C THR A 1115 28.68 0.03 2.42
N ASN A 1116 29.53 0.94 1.94
CA ASN A 1116 29.31 1.63 0.69
C ASN A 1116 30.63 1.83 -0.07
N ILE A 1117 30.61 1.56 -1.37
CA ILE A 1117 31.73 1.78 -2.30
C ILE A 1117 31.25 2.78 -3.34
N ASN A 1118 32.01 3.86 -3.51
CA ASN A 1118 31.75 4.90 -4.51
C ASN A 1118 32.97 5.03 -5.43
N TYR A 1119 32.72 5.03 -6.74
CA TYR A 1119 33.74 5.11 -7.77
C TYR A 1119 33.32 6.09 -8.86
N GLN A 1120 34.25 6.95 -9.27
CA GLN A 1120 34.09 7.80 -10.46
C GLN A 1120 35.32 7.68 -11.35
N LEU A 1121 35.10 7.67 -12.65
CA LEU A 1121 36.13 7.66 -13.69
C LEU A 1121 35.74 8.61 -14.82
N ASN A 1122 36.62 9.54 -15.16
CA ASN A 1122 36.57 10.29 -16.41
C ASN A 1122 37.52 9.63 -17.44
N MET A 1123 37.03 9.37 -18.64
CA MET A 1123 37.75 8.78 -19.77
C MET A 1123 38.13 9.89 -20.75
N GLY A 1124 39.42 10.08 -20.96
CA GLY A 1124 39.97 11.28 -21.60
C GLY A 1124 40.74 12.15 -20.60
N GLN A 1125 41.25 13.28 -21.06
CA GLN A 1125 41.98 14.27 -20.23
C GLN A 1125 41.39 15.69 -20.36
N LYS A 1126 40.42 15.88 -21.24
CA LYS A 1126 39.80 17.16 -21.59
C LYS A 1126 38.55 17.42 -20.75
N TYR A 1127 38.71 17.44 -19.42
CA TYR A 1127 37.65 17.81 -18.48
C TYR A 1127 38.14 18.95 -17.58
N GLN A 1128 37.24 19.85 -17.21
CA GLN A 1128 37.57 20.99 -16.35
C GLN A 1128 37.51 20.60 -14.87
N PHE A 1129 38.12 21.39 -13.97
CA PHE A 1129 38.21 21.02 -12.54
C PHE A 1129 36.83 20.85 -11.87
N TYR A 1130 35.82 21.61 -12.32
CA TYR A 1130 34.43 21.49 -11.86
C TYR A 1130 33.68 20.26 -12.45
N GLN A 1131 34.25 19.59 -13.46
CA GLN A 1131 33.77 18.32 -14.03
C GLN A 1131 34.61 17.11 -13.58
N ALA A 1132 35.76 17.35 -12.94
CA ALA A 1132 36.70 16.33 -12.52
C ALA A 1132 36.14 15.41 -11.42
N ALA A 1133 36.72 14.23 -11.29
CA ALA A 1133 36.39 13.33 -10.20
C ALA A 1133 36.95 13.90 -8.88
N ASN A 1134 36.07 14.22 -7.93
CA ASN A 1134 36.44 14.82 -6.65
C ASN A 1134 36.03 13.96 -5.44
N LEU A 1135 36.83 14.01 -4.38
CA LEU A 1135 36.65 13.23 -3.16
C LEU A 1135 36.88 14.09 -1.92
N GLY A 1136 35.97 13.98 -0.94
CA GLY A 1136 35.95 14.74 0.32
C GLY A 1136 34.51 15.11 0.70
N GLY A 1137 34.21 15.17 2.00
CA GLY A 1137 32.89 15.56 2.49
C GLY A 1137 31.77 14.57 2.13
N ASP A 1138 30.76 15.05 1.40
CA ASP A 1138 29.54 14.30 1.06
C ASP A 1138 29.79 13.12 0.11
N ASN A 1139 30.87 13.17 -0.69
CA ASN A 1139 31.25 12.10 -1.62
C ASN A 1139 32.11 10.99 -0.97
N GLY A 1140 32.29 11.03 0.36
CA GLY A 1140 33.14 10.13 1.14
C GLY A 1140 34.34 10.86 1.73
N LEU A 1141 35.14 10.18 2.57
CA LEU A 1141 36.17 10.85 3.37
C LEU A 1141 35.57 12.00 4.20
N ARG A 1142 34.51 11.69 4.95
CA ARG A 1142 33.64 12.63 5.67
C ARG A 1142 34.36 13.59 6.62
N GLY A 1143 35.59 13.28 7.04
CA GLY A 1143 36.42 14.15 7.87
C GLY A 1143 37.28 15.16 7.09
N TYR A 1144 37.21 15.21 5.76
CA TYR A 1144 37.89 16.20 4.91
C TYR A 1144 36.87 17.20 4.35
N ARG A 1145 37.37 18.35 3.86
CA ARG A 1145 36.55 19.38 3.19
C ARG A 1145 35.86 18.85 1.93
N GLU A 1146 34.77 19.49 1.51
CA GLU A 1146 34.13 19.19 0.23
C GLU A 1146 35.13 19.36 -0.92
N GLN A 1147 35.09 18.46 -1.91
CA GLN A 1147 36.01 18.43 -3.07
C GLN A 1147 37.51 18.53 -2.72
N ARG A 1148 37.93 17.95 -1.58
CA ARG A 1148 39.32 18.07 -1.09
C ARG A 1148 40.38 17.56 -2.06
N PHE A 1149 40.14 16.44 -2.72
CA PHE A 1149 41.06 15.82 -3.65
C PHE A 1149 40.42 15.72 -5.03
N THR A 1150 41.12 16.15 -6.07
CA THR A 1150 40.59 16.20 -7.45
C THR A 1150 41.48 15.43 -8.40
N GLY A 1151 40.89 14.61 -9.28
CA GLY A 1151 41.62 13.83 -10.26
C GLY A 1151 40.77 13.31 -11.42
N LYS A 1152 41.34 12.37 -12.18
CA LYS A 1152 40.67 11.67 -13.28
C LYS A 1152 39.68 10.63 -12.77
N SER A 1153 40.00 10.00 -11.64
CA SER A 1153 39.14 9.01 -11.01
C SER A 1153 39.31 9.03 -9.49
N PHE A 1154 38.32 8.53 -8.77
CA PHE A 1154 38.44 8.26 -7.34
C PHE A 1154 37.74 6.95 -6.99
N LEU A 1155 38.16 6.37 -5.87
CA LEU A 1155 37.53 5.22 -5.23
C LEU A 1155 37.53 5.49 -3.73
N VAL A 1156 36.37 5.31 -3.11
CA VAL A 1156 36.23 5.39 -1.66
C VAL A 1156 35.33 4.26 -1.17
N GLY A 1157 35.78 3.59 -0.11
CA GLY A 1157 34.99 2.66 0.67
C GLY A 1157 34.65 3.25 2.03
N SER A 1158 33.44 3.02 2.51
CA SER A 1158 32.98 3.42 3.84
C SER A 1158 32.28 2.26 4.53
N ALA A 1159 32.43 2.19 5.86
CA ALA A 1159 31.77 1.22 6.70
C ALA A 1159 31.25 1.89 7.98
N ASP A 1160 29.95 1.80 8.23
CA ASP A 1160 29.28 2.33 9.41
C ASP A 1160 28.67 1.18 10.22
N LEU A 1161 29.04 1.07 11.48
CA LEU A 1161 28.40 0.21 12.46
C LEU A 1161 27.27 1.00 13.13
N ARG A 1162 26.03 0.64 12.82
CA ARG A 1162 24.79 1.32 13.23
C ARG A 1162 24.11 0.55 14.35
N TYR A 1163 23.67 1.26 15.39
CA TYR A 1163 22.84 0.73 16.45
C TYR A 1163 21.52 1.50 16.52
N SER A 1164 20.41 0.81 16.32
CA SER A 1164 19.06 1.39 16.42
C SER A 1164 18.47 1.12 17.80
N PHE A 1165 18.02 2.17 18.47
CA PHE A 1165 17.31 2.04 19.74
C PHE A 1165 15.84 1.63 19.50
N PRO A 1166 15.18 1.05 20.51
CA PRO A 1166 13.74 0.87 20.48
C PRO A 1166 13.03 2.19 20.18
N MET A 1167 11.96 2.11 19.40
CA MET A 1167 11.11 3.25 19.10
C MET A 1167 10.48 3.82 20.37
N PHE A 1168 10.33 5.15 20.40
CA PHE A 1168 9.62 5.86 21.44
C PHE A 1168 8.55 6.76 20.80
N LYS A 1169 7.57 7.20 21.60
CA LYS A 1169 6.48 8.03 21.12
C LYS A 1169 6.59 9.41 21.74
N VAL A 1170 6.42 10.45 20.90
CA VAL A 1170 6.16 11.82 21.36
C VAL A 1170 4.70 12.13 21.03
N GLY A 1171 3.83 12.05 22.04
CA GLY A 1171 2.39 12.04 21.80
C GLY A 1171 1.97 10.76 21.05
N LEU A 1172 1.37 10.92 19.87
CA LEU A 1172 0.99 9.80 18.97
C LEU A 1172 2.06 9.44 17.95
N LEU A 1173 3.06 10.31 17.76
CA LEU A 1173 4.02 10.20 16.67
C LEU A 1173 5.16 9.25 17.09
N PRO A 1174 5.37 8.14 16.36
CA PRO A 1174 6.50 7.26 16.59
C PRO A 1174 7.81 7.89 16.09
N PHE A 1175 8.85 7.84 16.92
CA PHE A 1175 10.20 8.25 16.55
C PHE A 1175 11.19 7.13 16.84
N GLN A 1176 12.18 6.98 15.95
CA GLN A 1176 13.28 6.06 16.15
C GLN A 1176 14.61 6.81 16.12
N ILE A 1177 15.39 6.66 17.19
CA ILE A 1177 16.76 7.15 17.28
C ILE A 1177 17.73 6.02 16.96
N GLY A 1178 18.84 6.35 16.31
CA GLY A 1178 19.98 5.47 16.21
C GLY A 1178 21.31 6.21 16.28
N ILE A 1179 22.37 5.48 16.61
CA ILE A 1179 23.76 5.98 16.63
C ILE A 1179 24.61 5.15 15.69
N TYR A 1180 25.69 5.72 15.17
CA TYR A 1180 26.66 4.98 14.38
C TYR A 1180 28.09 5.44 14.64
N GLY A 1181 29.02 4.51 14.46
CA GLY A 1181 30.45 4.80 14.33
C GLY A 1181 30.95 4.25 13.00
N GLY A 1182 31.79 4.98 12.29
CA GLY A 1182 32.22 4.60 10.95
C GLY A 1182 33.59 5.10 10.55
N ALA A 1183 34.09 4.56 9.44
CA ALA A 1183 35.35 4.96 8.84
C ALA A 1183 35.29 4.91 7.32
N ASP A 1184 36.07 5.78 6.70
CA ASP A 1184 36.22 5.92 5.25
C ASP A 1184 37.68 5.70 4.86
N LEU A 1185 37.89 5.11 3.68
CA LEU A 1185 39.20 4.94 3.07
C LEU A 1185 39.07 5.23 1.57
N GLY A 1186 39.82 6.21 1.08
CA GLY A 1186 39.67 6.65 -0.30
C GLY A 1186 40.92 7.29 -0.89
N ARG A 1187 40.91 7.40 -2.21
CA ARG A 1187 42.02 7.91 -3.02
C ARG A 1187 41.51 8.45 -4.36
N VAL A 1188 42.23 9.44 -4.90
CA VAL A 1188 42.09 9.91 -6.29
C VAL A 1188 43.30 9.51 -7.14
N TRP A 1189 43.13 9.43 -8.46
CA TRP A 1189 44.18 9.14 -9.43
C TRP A 1189 44.16 10.13 -10.60
N LEU A 1190 45.34 10.46 -11.11
CA LEU A 1190 45.58 11.13 -12.39
C LEU A 1190 46.07 10.12 -13.44
N ALA A 1191 46.20 10.55 -14.71
CA ALA A 1191 46.72 9.69 -15.77
C ALA A 1191 48.17 9.21 -15.50
N ASP A 1192 49.01 10.11 -14.99
CA ASP A 1192 50.42 9.86 -14.67
C ASP A 1192 50.67 9.93 -13.15
N ASP A 1193 49.84 9.23 -12.37
CA ASP A 1193 49.90 9.26 -10.89
C ASP A 1193 51.03 8.39 -10.32
N SER A 1194 51.87 8.96 -9.46
CA SER A 1194 52.94 8.29 -8.71
C SER A 1194 52.66 8.13 -7.22
N SER A 1195 51.56 8.70 -6.71
CA SER A 1195 51.19 8.61 -5.30
C SER A 1195 50.89 7.16 -4.90
N ASN A 1196 51.15 6.80 -3.65
CA ASN A 1196 50.65 5.55 -3.05
C ASN A 1196 49.80 5.82 -1.80
N LYS A 1197 49.45 7.08 -1.55
CA LYS A 1197 48.78 7.53 -0.34
C LYS A 1197 47.29 7.20 -0.39
N TRP A 1198 46.78 6.57 0.66
CA TRP A 1198 45.35 6.44 0.91
C TRP A 1198 44.96 7.34 2.07
N HIS A 1199 43.90 8.10 1.88
CA HIS A 1199 43.35 8.98 2.92
C HIS A 1199 42.26 8.26 3.68
N ASN A 1200 42.13 8.56 4.96
CA ASN A 1200 41.10 7.96 5.79
C ASN A 1200 40.49 8.99 6.73
N SER A 1201 39.22 8.76 7.09
CA SER A 1201 38.56 9.50 8.15
C SER A 1201 37.76 8.55 9.01
N ARG A 1202 37.54 8.90 10.28
CA ARG A 1202 36.77 8.10 11.21
C ARG A 1202 35.96 8.98 12.13
N GLY A 1203 34.78 8.52 12.50
CA GLY A 1203 33.83 9.34 13.21
C GLY A 1203 32.59 8.58 13.61
N GLY A 1204 31.55 9.33 13.91
CA GLY A 1204 30.25 8.79 14.24
C GLY A 1204 29.19 9.85 14.25
N GLY A 1205 27.96 9.45 14.55
CA GLY A 1205 26.82 10.34 14.53
C GLY A 1205 25.59 9.69 15.12
N PHE A 1206 24.49 10.42 15.08
CA PHE A 1206 23.17 9.90 15.39
C PHE A 1206 22.16 10.38 14.36
N TRP A 1207 21.09 9.61 14.22
CA TRP A 1207 19.93 9.98 13.42
C TRP A 1207 18.64 9.84 14.21
N ILE A 1208 17.64 10.61 13.81
CA ILE A 1208 16.26 10.49 14.28
C ILE A 1208 15.38 10.42 13.04
N ASN A 1209 14.55 9.38 12.96
CA ASN A 1209 13.51 9.25 11.96
C ASN A 1209 12.15 9.42 12.63
N GLY A 1210 11.22 10.08 11.94
CA GLY A 1210 9.84 10.24 12.35
C GLY A 1210 8.89 10.19 11.15
N PRO A 1211 7.58 10.36 11.41
CA PRO A 1211 6.57 10.24 10.37
C PRO A 1211 6.64 11.41 9.37
N GLY A 1212 6.05 11.24 8.18
CA GLY A 1212 6.03 12.25 7.13
C GLY A 1212 7.41 12.62 6.60
N GLY A 1213 8.36 11.68 6.60
CA GLY A 1213 9.73 11.90 6.12
C GLY A 1213 10.61 12.73 7.05
N ALA A 1214 10.19 12.99 8.30
CA ALA A 1214 10.97 13.78 9.26
C ALA A 1214 12.31 13.09 9.57
N ASN A 1215 13.41 13.78 9.29
CA ASN A 1215 14.76 13.29 9.54
C ASN A 1215 15.62 14.31 10.29
N VAL A 1216 16.44 13.80 11.20
CA VAL A 1216 17.53 14.55 11.85
C VAL A 1216 18.79 13.73 11.74
N ASN A 1217 19.89 14.34 11.31
CA ASN A 1217 21.19 13.71 11.24
C ASN A 1217 22.25 14.63 11.84
N LEU A 1218 23.08 14.10 12.72
CA LEU A 1218 24.28 14.77 13.24
C LEU A 1218 25.47 13.84 13.06
N SER A 1219 26.58 14.36 12.54
CA SER A 1219 27.80 13.57 12.33
C SER A 1219 29.06 14.37 12.66
N LEU A 1220 30.06 13.67 13.20
CA LEU A 1220 31.36 14.21 13.57
C LEU A 1220 32.45 13.24 13.07
N PHE A 1221 33.26 13.68 12.10
CA PHE A 1221 34.32 12.86 11.51
C PHE A 1221 35.68 13.55 11.59
N ASN A 1222 36.71 12.82 12.01
CA ASN A 1222 38.07 13.30 12.12
C ASN A 1222 38.95 12.70 11.02
N SER A 1223 39.84 13.52 10.46
CA SER A 1223 40.89 13.16 9.52
C SER A 1223 42.26 13.67 10.00
N THR A 1224 43.27 13.59 9.14
CA THR A 1224 44.57 14.25 9.38
C THR A 1224 44.50 15.78 9.28
N GLU A 1225 43.41 16.33 8.73
CA GLU A 1225 43.21 17.78 8.53
C GLU A 1225 42.22 18.38 9.54
N GLY A 1226 41.82 17.61 10.55
CA GLY A 1226 40.95 18.08 11.64
C GLY A 1226 39.62 17.33 11.73
N THR A 1227 38.72 17.89 12.53
CA THR A 1227 37.38 17.35 12.79
C THR A 1227 36.32 18.17 12.08
N ARG A 1228 35.39 17.50 11.40
CA ARG A 1228 34.28 18.09 10.64
C ARG A 1228 32.95 17.70 11.26
N LEU A 1229 32.10 18.69 11.54
CA LEU A 1229 30.75 18.54 12.08
C LEU A 1229 29.75 18.80 10.96
N SER A 1230 28.82 17.89 10.72
CA SER A 1230 27.70 18.12 9.80
C SER A 1230 26.37 17.84 10.49
N PHE A 1231 25.36 18.66 10.20
CA PHE A 1231 24.01 18.58 10.74
C PHE A 1231 22.98 18.73 9.62
N GLY A 1232 21.85 18.02 9.74
CA GLY A 1232 20.69 18.18 8.87
C GLY A 1232 19.40 17.91 9.63
N LEU A 1233 18.39 18.73 9.38
CA LEU A 1233 17.01 18.60 9.82
C LEU A 1233 16.11 18.89 8.62
N GLY A 1234 15.26 17.96 8.22
CA GLY A 1234 14.36 18.17 7.08
C GLY A 1234 13.21 17.18 7.04
N PHE A 1235 12.39 17.34 6.00
CA PHE A 1235 11.29 16.46 5.64
C PHE A 1235 11.45 16.07 4.18
N ASP A 1236 11.20 14.80 3.88
CA ASP A 1236 11.19 14.26 2.53
C ASP A 1236 9.76 14.29 1.95
N PHE A 1237 9.65 14.40 0.62
CA PHE A 1237 8.39 14.52 -0.14
C PHE A 1237 7.93 13.24 -0.82
#